data_AF-A0A9P1N5V1-F1
#
_entry.id   AF-A0A9P1N5V1-F1
#
_cell.length_a   1.000
_cell.length_b   1.000
_cell.length_c   1.000
_cell.angle_alpha   90.00
_cell.angle_beta   90.00
_cell.angle_gamma   90.00
#
_symmetry.space_group_name_H-M   'P 1'
#
loop_
_entity.id
_entity.type
_entity.pdbx_description
1 polymer ?
#
loop_
_entity_poly.entity_id
_entity_poly.type
_entity_poly.pdbx_seq_one_letter_code
_entity_poly.pdbx_strand_id
1 'polypeptide(L)'
;MDSGSIQVHPNGDIAIITDTGTQLLCVGSHEHAALKNVLELANKGQQGGGEKGKILTNQMRRLEKRKRKLHTNSELAELDNYMYEANMDVVRKNPGRLAIPNIKMKFRNLSVKGVTPMEIMEKCFDIIIRKGISIADGNLETTKIVVGLSHPQLMEKSFWMCNRTYQMINGFTLHNEIARIMQSNKELVIDEHFEMDMHILKNQNNHVGGCRSKCKKVNNSLYADQRCGAKAFVLGEGQCLLKAVAIAMANHNYQNGGIADKKYWRSITRYPIIQKDAARVIEETSGLEHKQEHSIEDLKQIAECYPDWNFLLFERNSFSSTATKIEEMNPGKTKYVTLLYFDNHYDFVKKSKSVINSRCPDCNKIIELVYYVDTPHICGNSKFCRKCRNFVSNEHNCCFNPPQKKERENSLKKQEKFLKVVYDVETITIEEKEGKFVPLPAHIVNTICWETWCHDCVEGEKCKSCPGSGSINHYDVSGRETVISKFTDMLLHNEKFNKAIVLAHNGGCYDHYFVIGEMIFQHGRFPQLTRKGRKIIVAHLPGENPKFGGERCNQLTFKDSLNFLPMALSKLPAAFGIKEMAKGFYPHFFNTPENYGKVLNELPPLEYYNVLSMQNPEGLIKFHEKNRMQKFDCDGERLKYCQSDVQITMAALKKFCEICKKELGGWDPIVSAATIPSFVMHLMKFEHIKSGEIGYIPENGFPKRTQSKLAIKYLFWLSKMTGQKIQHLRCGGEKRIIVESKTFYVDGYDEKNNEIIEIYGCCVHGCLKCNQPDARNPLDTIKTNGEILEETIKRQAILEKAGYVVKVVWEHEIREQMASNRNMKQFFAQCRHTSCLRPRDAMYGGRTQPFKYILIADKCENIRYLDFCSLYPFVNMTAAYPTGQPEIITENFDYASGSLQYRGLVYCDVNPSKNLELPILPYRAGGKLLFPLCRSCAENMDASSECTHRNVQQRYLTGTWYSEELKLALENGYELLRIHEVWHWDDSKWQTGWPSGVVTEEERLKHIQDIENTDGVKLTYEKIEKNPALRSMAKLFLNSAWEYEMTSLDDIQHDITMISRMKLDDYLDTKKYANVVFGVITTAVARLILYGAMKMVGHERLGYCDTDSIVFIEKDGENLCGDLVGTGLGKLESEVPEGLKIAKFVAVAPKCYCYELTKMDGTHVKFVIKAKGVTLDAANSNIVTFGEMERMAKELIAEQHIEPIHAKVRGMKKKMLVSITNYETRKIVQPVVDKLRLCKDGTTLPHGYNNNEIIRDYLFE
;
A
#
# COMPACT_ATOMS: atom_id res chain seq x y z
N MET A 1 54.80 -56.99 -9.71
CA MET A 1 56.03 -56.67 -8.96
C MET A 1 56.29 -55.21 -9.30
N ASP A 2 56.12 -54.25 -8.41
CA ASP A 2 56.78 -54.21 -7.09
C ASP A 2 55.89 -53.90 -5.89
N SER A 3 56.43 -54.31 -4.76
CA SER A 3 55.83 -54.57 -3.45
C SER A 3 55.95 -53.40 -2.50
N GLY A 4 54.83 -52.79 -2.11
CA GLY A 4 54.72 -52.04 -0.85
C GLY A 4 54.13 -52.94 0.22
N SER A 5 54.81 -53.12 1.35
CA SER A 5 54.35 -53.95 2.46
C SER A 5 53.32 -53.20 3.33
N ILE A 6 52.25 -53.90 3.68
CA ILE A 6 51.19 -53.42 4.58
C ILE A 6 51.50 -53.94 5.98
N GLN A 7 51.64 -53.05 6.96
CA GLN A 7 51.68 -53.43 8.38
C GLN A 7 50.41 -52.99 9.10
N VAL A 8 49.82 -53.93 9.84
CA VAL A 8 48.63 -53.71 10.67
C VAL A 8 49.09 -53.52 12.11
N HIS A 9 48.76 -52.38 12.72
CA HIS A 9 49.08 -52.14 14.13
C HIS A 9 48.12 -52.93 15.03
N PRO A 10 48.48 -53.32 16.27
CA PRO A 10 47.63 -54.09 17.18
C PRO A 10 46.27 -53.47 17.52
N ASN A 11 46.07 -52.19 17.15
CA ASN A 11 44.86 -51.42 17.43
C ASN A 11 43.90 -51.38 16.23
N GLY A 12 44.24 -51.99 15.09
CA GLY A 12 43.37 -52.13 13.92
C GLY A 12 43.56 -51.09 12.81
N ASP A 13 44.53 -50.19 12.92
CA ASP A 13 44.89 -49.25 11.86
C ASP A 13 45.90 -49.86 10.88
N ILE A 14 45.74 -49.55 9.59
CA ILE A 14 46.63 -49.98 8.50
C ILE A 14 47.52 -48.79 8.10
N ALA A 15 48.84 -48.94 8.18
CA ALA A 15 49.79 -47.95 7.67
C ALA A 15 50.40 -48.42 6.34
N ILE A 16 50.46 -47.51 5.36
CA ILE A 16 51.19 -47.71 4.10
C ILE A 16 52.36 -46.72 4.10
N ILE A 17 53.59 -47.22 4.06
CA ILE A 17 54.81 -46.40 3.99
C ILE A 17 55.15 -46.20 2.52
N THR A 18 55.35 -44.94 2.11
CA THR A 18 55.95 -44.58 0.83
C THR A 18 57.14 -43.64 1.07
N ASP A 19 58.09 -43.58 0.13
CA ASP A 19 59.40 -42.94 0.29
C ASP A 19 59.39 -41.41 0.49
N THR A 20 58.23 -40.77 0.65
CA THR A 20 58.13 -39.32 0.87
C THR A 20 57.27 -38.88 2.07
N GLY A 21 56.87 -39.81 2.95
CA GLY A 21 56.30 -39.48 4.28
C GLY A 21 54.94 -40.12 4.60
N THR A 22 54.67 -40.29 5.89
CA THR A 22 53.57 -41.09 6.46
C THR A 22 52.22 -40.34 6.44
N GLN A 23 51.17 -40.91 5.83
CA GLN A 23 49.77 -40.47 5.99
C GLN A 23 48.95 -41.52 6.76
N LEU A 24 48.21 -41.08 7.77
CA LEU A 24 47.23 -41.88 8.53
C LEU A 24 45.82 -41.64 7.98
N LEU A 25 45.12 -42.70 7.55
CA LEU A 25 43.72 -42.66 7.12
C LEU A 25 42.84 -43.34 8.17
N CYS A 26 41.88 -42.61 8.74
CA CYS A 26 40.91 -43.14 9.70
C CYS A 26 39.58 -43.44 8.98
N VAL A 27 39.18 -44.71 8.87
CA VAL A 27 37.93 -45.14 8.19
C VAL A 27 36.94 -45.70 9.23
N GLY A 28 35.75 -45.12 9.27
CA GLY A 28 34.64 -45.53 10.16
C GLY A 28 33.92 -46.81 9.70
N SER A 29 33.46 -47.58 10.68
CA SER A 29 33.03 -48.98 10.61
C SER A 29 31.58 -49.20 10.15
N HIS A 30 31.37 -49.83 8.98
CA HIS A 30 30.12 -50.58 8.71
C HIS A 30 30.18 -51.72 7.67
N GLU A 31 31.33 -52.06 7.09
CA GLU A 31 31.44 -53.10 6.03
C GLU A 31 32.17 -54.41 6.43
N HIS A 32 32.40 -54.66 7.72
CA HIS A 32 33.22 -55.79 8.17
C HIS A 32 32.47 -57.12 8.41
N ALA A 33 31.13 -57.15 8.39
CA ALA A 33 30.33 -58.34 8.77
C ALA A 33 29.76 -59.14 7.58
N ALA A 34 29.63 -58.55 6.39
CA ALA A 34 29.05 -59.21 5.22
C ALA A 34 30.07 -60.06 4.45
N LEU A 35 31.33 -59.61 4.36
CA LEU A 35 32.38 -60.36 3.66
C LEU A 35 32.80 -61.65 4.39
N LYS A 36 32.70 -61.69 5.72
CA LYS A 36 33.09 -62.85 6.54
C LYS A 36 32.12 -64.04 6.37
N ASN A 37 30.82 -63.77 6.24
CA ASN A 37 29.78 -64.81 6.06
C ASN A 37 29.75 -65.39 4.63
N VAL A 38 30.09 -64.60 3.61
CA VAL A 38 30.10 -65.06 2.21
C VAL A 38 31.30 -65.98 1.94
N LEU A 39 32.45 -65.70 2.57
CA LEU A 39 33.66 -66.55 2.47
C LEU A 39 33.54 -67.84 3.30
N GLU A 40 32.82 -67.84 4.43
CA GLU A 40 32.56 -69.06 5.22
C GLU A 40 31.51 -70.00 4.60
N LEU A 41 30.55 -69.48 3.82
CA LEU A 41 29.54 -70.30 3.10
C LEU A 41 30.08 -70.90 1.80
N ALA A 42 31.04 -70.25 1.13
CA ALA A 42 31.67 -70.77 -0.08
C ALA A 42 32.56 -72.00 0.21
N ASN A 43 33.19 -72.06 1.39
CA ASN A 43 34.08 -73.16 1.77
C ASN A 43 33.38 -74.42 2.31
N LYS A 44 32.06 -74.39 2.56
CA LYS A 44 31.30 -75.54 3.10
C LYS A 44 30.48 -76.32 2.04
N GLY A 45 30.58 -75.95 0.77
CA GLY A 45 29.78 -76.55 -0.32
C GLY A 45 30.47 -77.67 -1.12
N GLN A 46 31.74 -77.97 -0.89
CA GLN A 46 32.42 -79.12 -1.48
C GLN A 46 32.39 -80.30 -0.51
N GLN A 47 31.28 -81.04 -0.47
CA GLN A 47 31.19 -82.49 -0.19
C GLN A 47 29.73 -82.86 0.10
N GLY A 48 29.21 -83.87 -0.60
CA GLY A 48 27.93 -84.52 -0.27
C GLY A 48 26.83 -84.31 -1.31
N GLY A 49 26.75 -85.25 -2.25
CA GLY A 49 25.59 -85.41 -3.14
C GLY A 49 24.35 -85.87 -2.37
N GLY A 50 23.18 -85.36 -2.76
CA GLY A 50 21.89 -85.80 -2.25
C GLY A 50 20.76 -84.84 -2.61
N GLU A 51 19.88 -85.28 -3.51
CA GLU A 51 18.51 -84.81 -3.85
C GLU A 51 18.19 -83.32 -4.11
N LYS A 52 18.99 -82.33 -3.70
CA LYS A 52 18.76 -80.91 -4.01
C LYS A 52 19.06 -80.52 -5.47
N GLY A 53 19.85 -81.32 -6.19
CA GLY A 53 20.16 -81.09 -7.61
C GLY A 53 19.00 -81.34 -8.58
N LYS A 54 18.02 -82.17 -8.22
CA LYS A 54 16.87 -82.47 -9.11
C LYS A 54 15.75 -81.44 -9.03
N ILE A 55 15.63 -80.72 -7.91
CA ILE A 55 14.63 -79.64 -7.74
C ILE A 55 15.05 -78.36 -8.46
N LEU A 56 16.35 -78.02 -8.43
CA LEU A 56 16.88 -76.83 -9.12
C LEU A 56 16.71 -76.93 -10.65
N THR A 57 16.92 -78.12 -11.22
CA THR A 57 16.86 -78.33 -12.68
C THR A 57 15.42 -78.24 -13.23
N ASN A 58 14.42 -78.67 -12.45
CA ASN A 58 13.00 -78.54 -12.81
C ASN A 58 12.41 -77.15 -12.53
N GLN A 59 12.94 -76.41 -11.54
CA GLN A 59 12.59 -74.99 -11.34
C GLN A 59 13.17 -74.10 -12.44
N MET A 60 14.39 -74.35 -12.92
CA MET A 60 14.97 -73.60 -14.04
C MET A 60 14.22 -73.85 -15.37
N ARG A 61 13.81 -75.11 -15.66
CA ARG A 61 12.98 -75.42 -16.84
C ARG A 61 11.55 -74.85 -16.77
N ARG A 62 10.99 -74.63 -15.58
CA ARG A 62 9.69 -73.94 -15.39
C ARG A 62 9.82 -72.42 -15.50
N LEU A 63 10.97 -71.84 -15.16
CA LEU A 63 11.25 -70.41 -15.32
C LEU A 63 11.52 -70.00 -16.79
N GLU A 64 12.03 -70.90 -17.63
CA GLU A 64 12.25 -70.59 -19.06
C GLU A 64 10.96 -70.62 -19.90
N LYS A 65 9.94 -71.40 -19.52
CA LYS A 65 8.71 -71.56 -20.32
C LYS A 65 7.66 -70.43 -20.18
N ARG A 66 7.92 -69.35 -19.42
CA ARG A 66 6.96 -68.24 -19.21
C ARG A 66 7.41 -66.83 -19.62
N LYS A 67 8.60 -66.64 -20.21
CA LYS A 67 9.01 -65.32 -20.73
C LYS A 67 8.57 -65.15 -22.19
N ARG A 68 7.39 -64.56 -22.44
CA ARG A 68 7.17 -63.89 -23.72
C ARG A 68 8.08 -62.66 -23.75
N LYS A 69 9.16 -62.70 -24.52
CA LYS A 69 10.02 -61.52 -24.73
C LYS A 69 9.19 -60.46 -25.46
N LEU A 70 9.07 -59.26 -24.90
CA LEU A 70 8.37 -58.12 -25.52
C LEU A 70 9.25 -57.36 -26.54
N HIS A 71 10.37 -57.97 -26.92
CA HIS A 71 11.38 -57.48 -27.85
C HIS A 71 12.01 -58.70 -28.54
N THR A 72 12.40 -58.55 -29.79
CA THR A 72 13.06 -59.59 -30.59
C THR A 72 14.58 -59.57 -30.39
N ASN A 73 15.26 -60.70 -30.64
CA ASN A 73 16.72 -60.74 -30.60
C ASN A 73 17.36 -59.84 -31.70
N SER A 74 16.63 -59.58 -32.81
CA SER A 74 17.05 -58.65 -33.86
C SER A 74 17.01 -57.20 -33.38
N GLU A 75 15.95 -56.79 -32.68
CA GLU A 75 15.84 -55.44 -32.08
C GLU A 75 16.92 -55.18 -31.02
N LEU A 76 17.36 -56.21 -30.28
CA LEU A 76 18.46 -56.07 -29.32
C LEU A 76 19.81 -55.88 -30.01
N ALA A 77 20.09 -56.63 -31.08
CA ALA A 77 21.31 -56.46 -31.87
C ALA A 77 21.33 -55.08 -32.58
N GLU A 78 20.16 -54.58 -32.97
CA GLU A 78 20.00 -53.24 -33.54
C GLU A 78 20.19 -52.13 -32.50
N LEU A 79 19.71 -52.33 -31.26
CA LEU A 79 19.96 -51.43 -30.13
C LEU A 79 21.47 -51.29 -29.84
N ASP A 80 22.20 -52.41 -29.86
CA ASP A 80 23.66 -52.39 -29.69
C ASP A 80 24.34 -51.59 -30.82
N ASN A 81 23.83 -51.59 -32.05
CA ASN A 81 24.42 -50.80 -33.15
C ASN A 81 24.31 -49.28 -32.94
N TYR A 82 23.33 -48.82 -32.17
CA TYR A 82 23.05 -47.39 -31.93
C TYR A 82 23.38 -46.92 -30.51
N MET A 83 23.74 -47.82 -29.58
CA MET A 83 24.01 -47.47 -28.18
C MET A 83 25.12 -48.33 -27.55
N TYR A 84 26.06 -47.71 -26.81
CA TYR A 84 27.24 -48.40 -26.25
C TYR A 84 27.03 -49.08 -24.89
N GLU A 85 26.26 -48.48 -23.98
CA GLU A 85 25.98 -49.04 -22.66
C GLU A 85 24.49 -48.82 -22.37
N ALA A 86 23.82 -49.84 -21.88
CA ALA A 86 22.54 -49.72 -21.17
C ALA A 86 22.54 -50.81 -20.12
N ASN A 87 23.10 -50.49 -18.95
CA ASN A 87 22.97 -51.40 -17.83
C ASN A 87 21.49 -51.38 -17.38
N MET A 88 20.82 -52.53 -17.50
CA MET A 88 19.41 -52.70 -17.13
C MET A 88 19.24 -53.53 -15.86
N ASP A 89 20.17 -53.37 -14.92
CA ASP A 89 20.09 -54.01 -13.62
C ASP A 89 18.82 -53.59 -12.87
N VAL A 90 17.99 -54.57 -12.56
CA VAL A 90 16.73 -54.35 -11.85
C VAL A 90 16.97 -54.37 -10.35
N VAL A 91 16.78 -53.21 -9.72
CA VAL A 91 16.79 -53.04 -8.29
C VAL A 91 15.36 -53.05 -7.76
N ARG A 92 15.02 -54.05 -6.94
CA ARG A 92 13.74 -54.06 -6.23
C ARG A 92 13.77 -53.03 -5.10
N LYS A 93 12.95 -51.98 -5.20
CA LYS A 93 12.87 -50.92 -4.17
C LYS A 93 11.87 -51.28 -3.08
N ASN A 94 10.74 -51.87 -3.45
CA ASN A 94 9.74 -52.43 -2.53
C ASN A 94 8.89 -53.50 -3.25
N PRO A 95 7.94 -54.19 -2.57
CA PRO A 95 7.16 -55.28 -3.18
C PRO A 95 6.34 -54.89 -4.42
N GLY A 96 5.87 -53.63 -4.48
CA GLY A 96 5.11 -53.07 -5.60
C GLY A 96 5.93 -52.30 -6.64
N ARG A 97 7.25 -52.13 -6.44
CA ARG A 97 8.10 -51.28 -7.31
C ARG A 97 9.45 -51.91 -7.62
N LEU A 98 9.68 -52.11 -8.91
CA LEU A 98 10.99 -52.41 -9.47
C LEU A 98 11.56 -51.13 -10.10
N ALA A 99 12.85 -50.89 -9.91
CA ALA A 99 13.56 -49.75 -10.47
C ALA A 99 14.72 -50.24 -11.33
N ILE A 100 14.95 -49.56 -12.45
CA ILE A 100 16.13 -49.70 -13.29
C ILE A 100 16.77 -48.31 -13.29
N PRO A 101 17.64 -48.01 -12.30
CA PRO A 101 18.22 -46.70 -12.15
C PRO A 101 19.43 -46.49 -13.08
N ASN A 102 19.69 -45.25 -13.46
CA ASN A 102 20.90 -44.82 -14.16
C ASN A 102 21.20 -45.61 -15.44
N ILE A 103 20.20 -45.81 -16.31
CA ILE A 103 20.44 -46.32 -17.66
C ILE A 103 21.15 -45.21 -18.42
N LYS A 104 22.48 -45.19 -18.35
CA LYS A 104 23.30 -44.30 -19.16
C LYS A 104 23.18 -44.74 -20.60
N MET A 105 22.94 -43.81 -21.50
CA MET A 105 22.71 -44.06 -22.91
C MET A 105 23.68 -43.20 -23.70
N LYS A 106 24.66 -43.87 -24.31
CA LYS A 106 25.63 -43.26 -25.21
C LYS A 106 25.28 -43.64 -26.64
N PHE A 107 24.64 -42.71 -27.35
CA PHE A 107 24.21 -42.93 -28.73
C PHE A 107 25.41 -42.91 -29.70
N ARG A 108 25.47 -43.88 -30.61
CA ARG A 108 26.51 -43.99 -31.67
C ARG A 108 25.87 -44.14 -33.04
N ASN A 109 26.63 -43.86 -34.09
CA ASN A 109 26.18 -44.01 -35.48
C ASN A 109 24.90 -43.20 -35.82
N LEU A 110 24.76 -41.99 -35.28
CA LEU A 110 23.58 -41.12 -35.51
C LEU A 110 23.47 -40.56 -36.94
N SER A 111 24.47 -40.80 -37.79
CA SER A 111 24.59 -40.27 -39.15
C SER A 111 24.29 -41.34 -40.23
N VAL A 112 23.18 -42.08 -40.10
CA VAL A 112 22.76 -43.08 -41.10
C VAL A 112 22.07 -42.40 -42.29
N LYS A 113 22.47 -42.76 -43.51
CA LYS A 113 21.86 -42.24 -44.75
C LYS A 113 20.36 -42.59 -44.79
N GLY A 114 19.50 -41.57 -44.71
CA GLY A 114 18.05 -41.71 -44.84
C GLY A 114 17.26 -41.89 -43.55
N VAL A 115 17.88 -41.80 -42.36
CA VAL A 115 17.19 -41.84 -41.05
C VAL A 115 17.74 -40.72 -40.17
N THR A 116 16.85 -39.95 -39.53
CA THR A 116 17.25 -38.84 -38.66
C THR A 116 17.76 -39.34 -37.31
N PRO A 117 18.70 -38.62 -36.64
CA PRO A 117 19.14 -38.95 -35.28
C PRO A 117 17.98 -39.14 -34.30
N MET A 118 16.89 -38.41 -34.51
CA MET A 118 15.73 -38.46 -33.63
C MET A 118 14.85 -39.70 -33.82
N GLU A 119 14.73 -40.21 -35.04
CA GLU A 119 14.09 -41.52 -35.30
C GLU A 119 14.90 -42.68 -34.70
N ILE A 120 16.23 -42.57 -34.66
CA ILE A 120 17.10 -43.54 -33.99
C ILE A 120 16.88 -43.51 -32.48
N MET A 121 16.83 -42.32 -31.86
CA MET A 121 16.53 -42.16 -30.44
C MET A 121 15.15 -42.71 -30.06
N GLU A 122 14.14 -42.41 -30.87
CA GLU A 122 12.78 -42.92 -30.68
C GLU A 122 12.77 -44.45 -30.58
N LYS A 123 13.41 -45.12 -31.55
CA LYS A 123 13.55 -46.58 -31.57
C LYS A 123 14.29 -47.10 -30.35
N CYS A 124 15.39 -46.46 -29.95
CA CYS A 124 16.16 -46.86 -28.77
C CYS A 124 15.34 -46.78 -27.48
N PHE A 125 14.64 -45.67 -27.24
CA PHE A 125 13.79 -45.51 -26.05
C PHE A 125 12.66 -46.55 -26.04
N ASP A 126 12.05 -46.80 -27.20
CA ASP A 126 10.98 -47.75 -27.33
C ASP A 126 11.41 -49.19 -26.97
N ILE A 127 12.57 -49.62 -27.50
CA ILE A 127 13.16 -50.93 -27.20
C ILE A 127 13.52 -51.04 -25.71
N ILE A 128 14.11 -50.00 -25.10
CA ILE A 128 14.50 -50.04 -23.68
C ILE A 128 13.28 -50.10 -22.78
N ILE A 129 12.20 -49.37 -23.07
CA ILE A 129 10.97 -49.43 -22.28
C ILE A 129 10.33 -50.82 -22.37
N ARG A 130 10.20 -51.37 -23.59
CA ARG A 130 9.65 -52.73 -23.78
C ARG A 130 10.52 -53.79 -23.12
N LYS A 131 11.85 -53.64 -23.17
CA LYS A 131 12.81 -54.52 -22.47
C LYS A 131 12.68 -54.39 -20.95
N GLY A 132 12.58 -53.18 -20.41
CA GLY A 132 12.39 -52.93 -18.98
C GLY A 132 11.12 -53.57 -18.43
N ILE A 133 9.97 -53.36 -19.10
CA ILE A 133 8.70 -54.00 -18.75
C ILE A 133 8.81 -55.52 -18.81
N SER A 134 9.50 -56.06 -19.82
CA SER A 134 9.71 -57.49 -19.99
C SER A 134 10.57 -58.11 -18.88
N ILE A 135 11.65 -57.44 -18.45
CA ILE A 135 12.50 -57.91 -17.35
C ILE A 135 11.72 -57.91 -16.02
N ALA A 136 10.79 -56.97 -15.85
CA ALA A 136 9.93 -56.87 -14.67
C ALA A 136 8.69 -57.79 -14.69
N ASP A 137 8.51 -58.62 -15.72
CA ASP A 137 7.34 -59.49 -15.90
C ASP A 137 6.01 -58.68 -15.95
N GLY A 138 6.02 -57.55 -16.67
CA GLY A 138 4.87 -56.67 -16.88
C GLY A 138 4.21 -56.84 -18.26
N ASN A 139 3.03 -56.24 -18.42
CA ASN A 139 2.23 -56.18 -19.65
C ASN A 139 2.20 -54.73 -20.18
N LEU A 140 2.42 -54.56 -21.49
CA LEU A 140 2.45 -53.25 -22.17
C LEU A 140 1.15 -52.43 -22.01
N GLU A 141 0.00 -53.09 -21.91
CA GLU A 141 -1.31 -52.43 -21.84
C GLU A 141 -1.67 -52.00 -20.42
N THR A 142 -1.26 -52.75 -19.40
CA THR A 142 -1.76 -52.58 -18.03
C THR A 142 -0.70 -52.18 -17.01
N THR A 143 0.57 -52.43 -17.29
CA THR A 143 1.66 -52.12 -16.35
C THR A 143 1.99 -50.63 -16.41
N LYS A 144 1.86 -49.97 -15.27
CA LYS A 144 2.21 -48.55 -15.15
C LYS A 144 3.70 -48.40 -14.93
N ILE A 145 4.30 -47.47 -15.66
CA ILE A 145 5.71 -47.13 -15.59
C ILE A 145 5.88 -45.64 -15.28
N VAL A 146 7.04 -45.33 -14.73
CA VAL A 146 7.54 -43.97 -14.52
C VAL A 146 8.90 -43.90 -15.20
N VAL A 147 9.09 -42.94 -16.09
CA VAL A 147 10.36 -42.73 -16.80
C VAL A 147 10.85 -41.32 -16.51
N GLY A 148 12.08 -41.21 -16.05
CA GLY A 148 12.80 -39.95 -15.88
C GLY A 148 13.96 -39.88 -16.86
N LEU A 149 14.15 -38.72 -17.48
CA LEU A 149 15.29 -38.46 -18.36
C LEU A 149 16.09 -37.26 -17.84
N SER A 150 17.41 -37.44 -17.78
CA SER A 150 18.39 -36.44 -17.36
C SER A 150 19.47 -36.25 -18.43
N HIS A 151 19.93 -35.02 -18.54
CA HIS A 151 21.07 -34.64 -19.37
C HIS A 151 21.84 -33.50 -18.68
N PRO A 152 23.19 -33.47 -18.71
CA PRO A 152 23.99 -32.43 -18.04
C PRO A 152 23.63 -30.98 -18.42
N GLN A 153 23.14 -30.75 -19.64
CA GLN A 153 22.75 -29.43 -20.14
C GLN A 153 21.32 -28.99 -19.74
N LEU A 154 20.57 -29.85 -19.02
CA LEU A 154 19.26 -29.48 -18.45
C LEU A 154 19.49 -28.83 -17.06
N MET A 155 19.75 -27.52 -17.03
CA MET A 155 20.15 -26.79 -15.81
C MET A 155 19.09 -26.70 -14.69
N GLU A 156 17.86 -27.17 -14.88
CA GLU A 156 16.86 -27.30 -13.80
C GLU A 156 16.00 -28.57 -13.94
N LYS A 157 16.43 -29.67 -13.28
CA LYS A 157 15.73 -30.96 -13.06
C LYS A 157 15.50 -31.85 -14.29
N SER A 158 15.82 -33.15 -14.13
CA SER A 158 15.32 -34.23 -14.96
C SER A 158 13.80 -34.13 -15.12
N PHE A 159 13.29 -34.38 -16.34
CA PHE A 159 11.85 -34.41 -16.58
C PHE A 159 11.31 -35.82 -16.38
N TRP A 160 10.12 -35.94 -15.79
CA TRP A 160 9.54 -37.22 -15.38
C TRP A 160 8.15 -37.40 -15.98
N MET A 161 7.93 -38.54 -16.62
CA MET A 161 6.63 -39.00 -17.07
C MET A 161 6.14 -40.11 -16.14
N CYS A 162 5.07 -39.84 -15.38
CA CYS A 162 4.67 -40.67 -14.25
C CYS A 162 3.37 -41.44 -14.48
N ASN A 163 3.35 -42.71 -14.05
CA ASN A 163 2.15 -43.52 -13.83
C ASN A 163 1.29 -43.75 -15.08
N ARG A 164 1.94 -44.03 -16.22
CA ARG A 164 1.29 -44.32 -17.50
C ARG A 164 1.68 -45.70 -18.01
N THR A 165 0.92 -46.24 -18.94
CA THR A 165 1.23 -47.52 -19.61
C THR A 165 2.15 -47.29 -20.81
N TYR A 166 2.66 -48.36 -21.43
CA TYR A 166 3.54 -48.24 -22.60
C TYR A 166 2.86 -47.52 -23.77
N GLN A 167 1.55 -47.72 -23.98
CA GLN A 167 0.79 -47.01 -25.02
C GLN A 167 0.84 -45.47 -24.87
N MET A 168 1.10 -44.98 -23.66
CA MET A 168 1.15 -43.55 -23.33
C MET A 168 2.58 -43.04 -23.07
N ILE A 169 3.55 -43.92 -22.83
CA ILE A 169 4.98 -43.60 -22.70
C ILE A 169 5.75 -44.63 -23.53
N ASN A 170 5.81 -44.38 -24.83
CA ASN A 170 6.62 -45.11 -25.80
C ASN A 170 7.74 -44.20 -26.33
N GLY A 171 8.57 -44.73 -27.24
CA GLY A 171 9.67 -43.96 -27.82
C GLY A 171 9.21 -42.63 -28.44
N PHE A 172 8.10 -42.66 -29.20
CA PHE A 172 7.52 -41.49 -29.86
C PHE A 172 7.11 -40.40 -28.87
N THR A 173 6.55 -40.79 -27.72
CA THR A 173 6.10 -39.82 -26.72
C THR A 173 7.29 -39.13 -26.05
N LEU A 174 8.35 -39.88 -25.73
CA LEU A 174 9.59 -39.29 -25.19
C LEU A 174 10.29 -38.41 -26.21
N HIS A 175 10.29 -38.80 -27.49
CA HIS A 175 10.79 -37.98 -28.59
C HIS A 175 10.09 -36.62 -28.67
N ASN A 176 8.76 -36.58 -28.66
CA ASN A 176 7.98 -35.34 -28.72
C ASN A 176 8.23 -34.42 -27.51
N GLU A 177 8.47 -35.00 -26.33
CA GLU A 177 8.82 -34.25 -25.13
C GLU A 177 10.20 -33.60 -25.26
N ILE A 178 11.21 -34.35 -25.71
CA ILE A 178 12.55 -33.81 -25.96
C ILE A 178 12.50 -32.72 -27.03
N ALA A 179 11.75 -32.93 -28.13
CA ALA A 179 11.57 -31.93 -29.19
C ALA A 179 10.98 -30.61 -28.66
N ARG A 180 10.00 -30.68 -27.75
CA ARG A 180 9.43 -29.50 -27.08
C ARG A 180 10.44 -28.80 -26.18
N ILE A 181 11.24 -29.56 -25.44
CA ILE A 181 12.28 -28.99 -24.56
C ILE A 181 13.37 -28.30 -25.39
N MET A 182 13.81 -28.91 -26.50
CA MET A 182 14.78 -28.33 -27.45
C MET A 182 14.28 -27.02 -28.08
N GLN A 183 12.97 -26.87 -28.31
CA GLN A 183 12.39 -25.60 -28.78
C GLN A 183 12.53 -24.47 -27.74
N SER A 184 12.54 -24.80 -26.46
CA SER A 184 12.65 -23.84 -25.35
C SER A 184 14.09 -23.60 -24.86
N ASN A 185 15.03 -24.48 -25.18
CA ASN A 185 16.43 -24.42 -24.74
C ASN A 185 17.37 -24.79 -25.90
N LYS A 186 17.93 -23.78 -26.58
CA LYS A 186 18.68 -23.93 -27.85
C LYS A 186 20.04 -24.64 -27.74
N GLU A 187 20.50 -24.94 -26.52
CA GLU A 187 21.83 -25.51 -26.24
C GLU A 187 21.81 -27.01 -25.93
N LEU A 188 20.65 -27.68 -25.96
CA LEU A 188 20.59 -29.13 -25.77
C LEU A 188 21.11 -29.84 -27.03
N VAL A 189 22.33 -30.33 -26.97
CA VAL A 189 22.94 -31.13 -28.04
C VAL A 189 22.55 -32.59 -27.82
N ILE A 190 22.18 -33.30 -28.89
CA ILE A 190 22.04 -34.76 -28.84
C ILE A 190 23.46 -35.33 -28.76
N ASP A 191 23.97 -35.47 -27.54
CA ASP A 191 25.31 -35.97 -27.27
C ASP A 191 25.30 -37.34 -26.55
N GLU A 192 26.48 -37.79 -26.17
CA GLU A 192 26.78 -39.12 -25.63
C GLU A 192 26.37 -39.35 -24.15
N HIS A 193 25.66 -38.41 -23.49
CA HIS A 193 25.46 -38.41 -22.03
C HIS A 193 23.99 -38.36 -21.54
N PHE A 194 23.05 -39.01 -22.24
CA PHE A 194 21.69 -39.16 -21.71
C PHE A 194 21.63 -40.20 -20.60
N GLU A 195 20.93 -39.89 -19.50
CA GLU A 195 20.66 -40.85 -18.42
C GLU A 195 19.15 -41.05 -18.26
N MET A 196 18.70 -42.29 -18.26
CA MET A 196 17.30 -42.65 -18.07
C MET A 196 17.09 -43.46 -16.79
N ASP A 197 16.13 -43.03 -15.97
CA ASP A 197 15.65 -43.75 -14.81
C ASP A 197 14.27 -44.35 -15.12
N MET A 198 14.11 -45.66 -14.92
CA MET A 198 12.82 -46.33 -15.13
C MET A 198 12.31 -46.97 -13.83
N HIS A 199 11.05 -46.73 -13.48
CA HIS A 199 10.35 -47.45 -12.42
C HIS A 199 9.14 -48.17 -12.98
N ILE A 200 8.99 -49.43 -12.60
CA ILE A 200 7.91 -50.30 -13.03
C ILE A 200 7.05 -50.58 -11.81
N LEU A 201 5.81 -50.11 -11.87
CA LEU A 201 4.85 -50.19 -10.79
C LEU A 201 3.99 -51.44 -11.01
N LYS A 202 4.11 -52.40 -10.10
CA LYS A 202 3.20 -53.54 -10.04
C LYS A 202 1.97 -53.12 -9.23
N ASN A 203 0.77 -53.36 -9.74
CA ASN A 203 -0.46 -53.07 -9.01
C ASN A 203 -0.43 -53.76 -7.64
N GLN A 204 -0.34 -52.97 -6.59
CA GLN A 204 -0.71 -53.39 -5.24
C GLN A 204 -2.03 -52.74 -4.93
N ASN A 205 -3.12 -53.50 -5.01
CA ASN A 205 -4.46 -53.04 -4.63
C ASN A 205 -4.64 -52.92 -3.11
N ASN A 206 -3.59 -52.98 -2.30
CA ASN A 206 -3.71 -53.01 -0.84
C ASN A 206 -2.87 -51.86 -0.25
N HIS A 207 -3.50 -50.70 0.02
CA HIS A 207 -2.87 -49.56 0.72
C HIS A 207 -2.75 -49.86 2.22
N VAL A 208 -1.97 -50.88 2.54
CA VAL A 208 -1.77 -51.41 3.90
C VAL A 208 -0.54 -50.72 4.51
N GLY A 209 -0.74 -49.96 5.58
CA GLY A 209 0.32 -49.15 6.21
C GLY A 209 1.00 -49.86 7.37
N GLY A 210 2.27 -50.28 7.21
CA GLY A 210 3.06 -51.02 8.19
C GLY A 210 4.34 -50.34 8.68
N CYS A 211 4.85 -50.84 9.81
CA CYS A 211 5.86 -50.23 10.70
C CYS A 211 7.22 -49.81 10.06
N ARG A 212 7.84 -48.73 10.59
CA ARG A 212 9.24 -48.34 10.35
C ARG A 212 10.21 -49.36 10.98
N SER A 213 11.22 -49.81 10.24
CA SER A 213 12.33 -50.59 10.79
C SER A 213 13.37 -49.68 11.48
N LYS A 214 13.62 -49.93 12.78
CA LYS A 214 14.70 -49.45 13.68
C LYS A 214 15.44 -48.17 13.23
N CYS A 215 14.99 -47.02 13.74
CA CYS A 215 15.74 -45.77 13.61
C CYS A 215 16.75 -45.61 14.77
N LYS A 216 18.05 -45.68 14.47
CA LYS A 216 19.08 -45.04 15.32
C LYS A 216 18.76 -43.54 15.40
N LYS A 217 19.03 -42.92 16.55
CA LYS A 217 18.83 -41.48 16.84
C LYS A 217 19.42 -40.62 15.70
N VAL A 218 18.57 -40.16 14.79
CA VAL A 218 18.90 -39.13 13.79
C VAL A 218 17.76 -38.14 13.77
N ASN A 219 18.11 -36.86 13.77
CA ASN A 219 17.24 -35.69 13.93
C ASN A 219 15.86 -35.79 13.25
N ASN A 220 14.82 -35.39 13.99
CA ASN A 220 13.45 -35.13 13.53
C ASN A 220 13.33 -34.10 12.37
N SER A 221 14.44 -33.55 11.86
CA SER A 221 14.48 -32.57 10.77
C SER A 221 14.77 -33.15 9.38
N LEU A 222 15.16 -34.43 9.26
CA LEU A 222 15.58 -35.00 7.98
C LEU A 222 14.45 -35.60 7.13
N TYR A 223 13.23 -35.70 7.66
CA TYR A 223 12.10 -36.32 6.94
C TYR A 223 10.78 -35.56 7.10
N ALA A 224 10.84 -34.25 7.38
CA ALA A 224 9.85 -33.34 6.81
C ALA A 224 10.11 -33.32 5.31
N ASP A 225 9.10 -33.45 4.47
CA ASP A 225 9.34 -33.29 3.04
C ASP A 225 9.86 -31.87 2.79
N GLN A 226 11.16 -31.76 2.53
CA GLN A 226 11.85 -30.50 2.27
C GLN A 226 11.26 -29.77 1.05
N ARG A 227 10.51 -30.46 0.17
CA ARG A 227 9.86 -29.86 -1.01
C ARG A 227 8.49 -29.24 -0.71
N CYS A 228 7.77 -29.67 0.33
CA CYS A 228 6.46 -29.11 0.70
C CYS A 228 6.41 -28.47 2.10
N GLY A 229 7.47 -28.61 2.90
CA GLY A 229 7.58 -28.02 4.24
C GLY A 229 6.63 -28.63 5.27
N ALA A 230 6.00 -29.79 5.01
CA ALA A 230 5.08 -30.44 5.93
C ALA A 230 5.83 -31.21 7.03
N LYS A 231 5.42 -30.99 8.28
CA LYS A 231 5.97 -31.66 9.48
C LYS A 231 5.27 -33.00 9.70
N ALA A 232 6.03 -34.07 9.96
CA ALA A 232 5.47 -35.36 10.36
C ALA A 232 4.93 -35.33 11.80
N PHE A 233 3.73 -35.89 12.05
CA PHE A 233 3.07 -35.84 13.36
C PHE A 233 2.93 -37.21 14.04
N VAL A 234 2.81 -38.30 13.28
CA VAL A 234 2.77 -39.66 13.82
C VAL A 234 4.16 -40.09 14.32
N LEU A 235 4.23 -40.63 15.55
CA LEU A 235 5.45 -41.03 16.23
C LEU A 235 5.42 -42.53 16.61
N GLY A 236 6.62 -43.15 16.60
CA GLY A 236 6.83 -44.53 17.04
C GLY A 236 6.34 -45.61 16.07
N GLU A 237 6.50 -46.88 16.48
CA GLU A 237 6.22 -48.08 15.68
C GLU A 237 4.73 -48.49 15.69
N GLY A 238 4.23 -49.01 14.56
CA GLY A 238 2.89 -49.59 14.34
C GLY A 238 1.71 -48.59 14.27
N GLN A 239 0.57 -49.04 13.71
CA GLN A 239 -0.76 -48.36 13.77
C GLN A 239 -0.79 -46.90 13.29
N CYS A 240 -0.08 -46.58 12.19
CA CYS A 240 0.03 -45.20 11.71
C CYS A 240 -1.30 -44.55 11.34
N LEU A 241 -2.24 -45.30 10.75
CA LEU A 241 -3.59 -44.82 10.40
C LEU A 241 -4.35 -44.34 11.64
N LEU A 242 -4.50 -45.20 12.65
CA LEU A 242 -5.23 -44.91 13.89
C LEU A 242 -4.63 -43.71 14.63
N LYS A 243 -3.29 -43.65 14.72
CA LYS A 243 -2.58 -42.52 15.32
C LYS A 243 -2.84 -41.21 14.55
N ALA A 244 -2.82 -41.25 13.22
CA ALA A 244 -3.07 -40.07 12.40
C ALA A 244 -4.51 -39.54 12.58
N VAL A 245 -5.50 -40.44 12.65
CA VAL A 245 -6.90 -40.07 12.95
C VAL A 245 -7.02 -39.46 14.34
N ALA A 246 -6.44 -40.06 15.38
CA ALA A 246 -6.46 -39.53 16.74
C ALA A 246 -5.85 -38.11 16.83
N ILE A 247 -4.72 -37.89 16.17
CA ILE A 247 -4.06 -36.59 16.11
C ILE A 247 -4.96 -35.56 15.39
N ALA A 248 -5.62 -35.96 14.29
CA ALA A 248 -6.52 -35.08 13.55
C ALA A 248 -7.72 -34.62 14.42
N MET A 249 -8.33 -35.56 15.14
CA MET A 249 -9.44 -35.26 16.06
C MET A 249 -8.98 -34.38 17.23
N ALA A 250 -7.80 -34.66 17.81
CA ALA A 250 -7.21 -33.82 18.85
C ALA A 250 -6.88 -32.40 18.36
N ASN A 251 -6.46 -32.22 17.11
CA ASN A 251 -6.22 -30.91 16.52
C ASN A 251 -7.54 -30.12 16.37
N HIS A 252 -8.63 -30.78 15.96
CA HIS A 252 -9.93 -30.13 15.86
C HIS A 252 -10.44 -29.68 17.24
N ASN A 253 -10.34 -30.53 18.25
CA ASN A 253 -10.70 -30.18 19.64
C ASN A 253 -9.79 -29.07 20.19
N TYR A 254 -8.49 -29.05 19.85
CA TYR A 254 -7.61 -27.94 20.20
C TYR A 254 -8.04 -26.59 19.61
N GLN A 255 -8.58 -26.57 18.39
CA GLN A 255 -9.02 -25.34 17.75
C GLN A 255 -10.32 -24.79 18.34
N ASN A 256 -11.18 -25.66 18.87
CA ASN A 256 -12.53 -25.32 19.33
C ASN A 256 -12.74 -25.46 20.85
N GLY A 257 -11.74 -25.96 21.58
CA GLY A 257 -11.84 -26.37 22.99
C GLY A 257 -11.07 -25.50 23.99
N GLY A 258 -11.07 -25.95 25.25
CA GLY A 258 -10.58 -25.21 26.42
C GLY A 258 -9.09 -25.42 26.73
N ILE A 259 -8.68 -25.09 27.96
CA ILE A 259 -7.28 -25.26 28.42
C ILE A 259 -6.87 -26.74 28.44
N ALA A 260 -7.79 -27.65 28.73
CA ALA A 260 -7.55 -29.10 28.75
C ALA A 260 -7.17 -29.64 27.35
N ASP A 261 -7.91 -29.26 26.31
CA ASP A 261 -7.64 -29.66 24.91
C ASP A 261 -6.29 -29.14 24.42
N LYS A 262 -5.90 -27.93 24.86
CA LYS A 262 -4.57 -27.36 24.57
C LYS A 262 -3.44 -28.14 25.23
N LYS A 263 -3.65 -28.65 26.46
CA LYS A 263 -2.69 -29.52 27.14
C LYS A 263 -2.62 -30.87 26.41
N TYR A 264 -3.75 -31.48 26.10
CA TYR A 264 -3.82 -32.77 25.41
C TYR A 264 -3.16 -32.73 24.02
N TRP A 265 -3.43 -31.69 23.22
CA TRP A 265 -2.78 -31.49 21.91
C TRP A 265 -1.25 -31.38 22.00
N ARG A 266 -0.74 -30.67 23.01
CA ARG A 266 0.72 -30.59 23.25
C ARG A 266 1.31 -31.94 23.63
N SER A 267 0.55 -32.77 24.32
CA SER A 267 0.99 -34.08 24.78
C SER A 267 0.95 -35.12 23.64
N ILE A 268 -0.16 -35.24 22.91
CA ILE A 268 -0.32 -36.23 21.82
C ILE A 268 0.65 -35.98 20.66
N THR A 269 1.06 -34.74 20.41
CA THR A 269 2.04 -34.41 19.36
C THR A 269 3.50 -34.60 19.77
N ARG A 270 3.77 -34.93 21.04
CA ARG A 270 5.15 -35.08 21.58
C ARG A 270 5.47 -36.48 22.06
N TYR A 271 4.48 -37.22 22.58
CA TYR A 271 4.71 -38.49 23.26
C TYR A 271 4.09 -39.67 22.49
N PRO A 272 4.89 -40.63 22.00
CA PRO A 272 4.41 -41.79 21.25
C PRO A 272 3.44 -42.69 22.05
N ILE A 273 3.61 -42.75 23.37
CA ILE A 273 2.74 -43.54 24.26
C ILE A 273 1.30 -43.04 24.21
N ILE A 274 1.11 -41.71 24.24
CA ILE A 274 -0.21 -41.08 24.21
C ILE A 274 -0.88 -41.29 22.85
N GLN A 275 -0.11 -41.33 21.76
CA GLN A 275 -0.64 -41.67 20.44
C GLN A 275 -1.10 -43.13 20.37
N LYS A 276 -0.39 -44.06 21.03
CA LYS A 276 -0.79 -45.48 21.11
C LYS A 276 -2.07 -45.66 21.93
N ASP A 277 -2.17 -44.98 23.08
CA ASP A 277 -3.37 -45.04 23.91
C ASP A 277 -4.59 -44.48 23.16
N ALA A 278 -4.43 -43.36 22.46
CA ALA A 278 -5.49 -42.79 21.64
C ALA A 278 -5.85 -43.65 20.43
N ALA A 279 -4.86 -44.32 19.81
CA ALA A 279 -5.10 -45.27 18.72
C ALA A 279 -5.92 -46.49 19.20
N ARG A 280 -5.63 -47.00 20.42
CA ARG A 280 -6.40 -48.10 21.03
C ARG A 280 -7.86 -47.72 21.25
N VAL A 281 -8.14 -46.49 21.66
CA VAL A 281 -9.52 -45.99 21.79
C VAL A 281 -10.26 -46.01 20.45
N ILE A 282 -9.61 -45.60 19.35
CA ILE A 282 -10.21 -45.64 18.01
C ILE A 282 -10.42 -47.09 17.55
N GLU A 283 -9.46 -47.97 17.82
CA GLU A 283 -9.50 -49.40 17.52
C GLU A 283 -10.69 -50.10 18.23
N GLU A 284 -10.85 -49.87 19.54
CA GLU A 284 -11.95 -50.38 20.36
C GLU A 284 -13.31 -49.81 19.92
N THR A 285 -13.38 -48.50 19.66
CA THR A 285 -14.63 -47.83 19.25
C THR A 285 -15.10 -48.27 17.87
N SER A 286 -14.16 -48.59 16.97
CA SER A 286 -14.47 -48.97 15.58
C SER A 286 -14.59 -50.48 15.37
N GLY A 287 -14.40 -51.30 16.41
CA GLY A 287 -14.50 -52.75 16.34
C GLY A 287 -13.44 -53.41 15.43
N LEU A 288 -12.25 -52.81 15.32
CA LEU A 288 -11.18 -53.31 14.47
C LEU A 288 -10.35 -54.38 15.20
N GLU A 289 -10.00 -55.46 14.51
CA GLU A 289 -9.07 -56.47 15.05
C GLU A 289 -7.67 -55.89 15.27
N HIS A 290 -7.04 -56.26 16.40
CA HIS A 290 -5.73 -55.71 16.74
C HIS A 290 -4.63 -56.16 15.78
N LYS A 291 -4.21 -55.26 14.90
CA LYS A 291 -3.17 -55.50 13.88
C LYS A 291 -2.23 -54.32 13.73
N GLN A 292 -0.99 -54.59 13.30
CA GLN A 292 0.00 -53.53 13.12
C GLN A 292 -0.26 -52.67 11.89
N GLU A 293 -0.88 -53.23 10.86
CA GLU A 293 -1.08 -52.60 9.56
C GLU A 293 -2.56 -52.42 9.24
N HIS A 294 -2.93 -51.22 8.81
CA HIS A 294 -4.32 -50.88 8.50
C HIS A 294 -4.46 -50.43 7.04
N SER A 295 -5.58 -50.79 6.41
CA SER A 295 -5.93 -50.45 5.03
C SER A 295 -6.94 -49.29 4.93
N ILE A 296 -7.29 -48.91 3.70
CA ILE A 296 -8.33 -47.89 3.43
C ILE A 296 -9.71 -48.41 3.87
N GLU A 297 -9.95 -49.71 3.81
CA GLU A 297 -11.19 -50.34 4.30
C GLU A 297 -11.34 -50.16 5.82
N ASP A 298 -10.25 -50.27 6.58
CA ASP A 298 -10.28 -49.97 8.01
C ASP A 298 -10.60 -48.48 8.27
N LEU A 299 -10.13 -47.56 7.40
CA LEU A 299 -10.48 -46.14 7.47
C LEU A 299 -11.98 -45.89 7.19
N LYS A 300 -12.58 -46.65 6.26
CA LYS A 300 -14.02 -46.60 5.98
C LYS A 300 -14.84 -47.04 7.19
N GLN A 301 -14.44 -48.14 7.82
CA GLN A 301 -15.07 -48.64 9.04
C GLN A 301 -14.96 -47.63 10.19
N ILE A 302 -13.79 -46.97 10.36
CA ILE A 302 -13.65 -45.88 11.33
C ILE A 302 -14.59 -44.72 10.99
N ALA A 303 -14.69 -44.32 9.72
CA ALA A 303 -15.57 -43.22 9.31
C ALA A 303 -17.05 -43.50 9.58
N GLU A 304 -17.50 -44.75 9.44
CA GLU A 304 -18.87 -45.18 9.79
C GLU A 304 -19.15 -45.04 11.30
N CYS A 305 -18.17 -45.33 12.16
CA CYS A 305 -18.29 -45.18 13.61
C CYS A 305 -18.22 -43.71 14.09
N TYR A 306 -17.77 -42.78 13.24
CA TYR A 306 -17.69 -41.34 13.54
C TYR A 306 -18.50 -40.49 12.54
N PRO A 307 -19.84 -40.58 12.52
CA PRO A 307 -20.70 -39.97 11.49
C PRO A 307 -20.73 -38.44 11.50
N ASP A 308 -20.27 -37.82 12.59
CA ASP A 308 -20.14 -36.37 12.76
C ASP A 308 -18.92 -35.77 12.05
N TRP A 309 -18.01 -36.61 11.55
CA TRP A 309 -16.71 -36.21 11.00
C TRP A 309 -16.62 -36.52 9.51
N ASN A 310 -16.18 -35.55 8.72
CA ASN A 310 -15.80 -35.70 7.32
C ASN A 310 -14.32 -36.12 7.24
N PHE A 311 -14.05 -37.27 6.61
CA PHE A 311 -12.71 -37.81 6.42
C PHE A 311 -12.23 -37.58 4.99
N LEU A 312 -11.07 -36.93 4.86
CA LEU A 312 -10.44 -36.62 3.58
C LEU A 312 -9.07 -37.32 3.50
N LEU A 313 -8.92 -38.25 2.56
CA LEU A 313 -7.66 -38.95 2.31
C LEU A 313 -7.02 -38.45 1.01
N PHE A 314 -5.81 -37.92 1.15
CA PHE A 314 -4.96 -37.53 0.02
C PHE A 314 -3.83 -38.53 -0.15
N GLU A 315 -3.48 -38.88 -1.39
CA GLU A 315 -2.24 -39.58 -1.71
C GLU A 315 -1.30 -38.66 -2.43
N ARG A 316 -0.02 -38.86 -2.15
CA ARG A 316 1.04 -38.29 -2.96
C ARG A 316 2.01 -39.37 -3.38
N ASN A 317 2.25 -39.43 -4.69
CA ASN A 317 3.30 -40.28 -5.24
C ASN A 317 4.68 -39.65 -4.95
N SER A 318 5.72 -40.47 -4.70
CA SER A 318 7.09 -40.04 -4.39
C SER A 318 7.74 -39.14 -5.45
N PHE A 319 7.15 -39.05 -6.64
CA PHE A 319 7.61 -38.26 -7.80
C PHE A 319 6.76 -37.00 -8.07
N SER A 320 5.65 -36.79 -7.34
CA SER A 320 4.75 -35.65 -7.52
C SER A 320 4.95 -34.63 -6.40
N SER A 321 5.07 -33.35 -6.75
CA SER A 321 4.99 -32.22 -5.80
C SER A 321 3.55 -31.91 -5.37
N THR A 322 2.56 -32.60 -5.94
CA THR A 322 1.12 -32.36 -5.76
C THR A 322 0.42 -33.59 -5.19
N ALA A 323 -0.46 -33.42 -4.20
CA ALA A 323 -1.23 -34.51 -3.61
C ALA A 323 -2.63 -34.54 -4.22
N THR A 324 -3.15 -35.74 -4.46
CA THR A 324 -4.45 -35.97 -5.10
C THR A 324 -5.41 -36.52 -4.05
N LYS A 325 -6.64 -36.01 -4.00
CA LYS A 325 -7.68 -36.57 -3.13
C LYS A 325 -8.08 -37.93 -3.71
N ILE A 326 -7.90 -39.00 -2.94
CA ILE A 326 -8.35 -40.35 -3.36
C ILE A 326 -9.77 -40.58 -2.88
N GLU A 327 -10.04 -40.32 -1.60
CA GLU A 327 -11.28 -40.74 -0.95
C GLU A 327 -11.82 -39.62 -0.06
N GLU A 328 -13.15 -39.49 -0.02
CA GLU A 328 -13.89 -38.63 0.91
C GLU A 328 -15.04 -39.42 1.52
N MET A 329 -15.15 -39.40 2.84
CA MET A 329 -16.16 -40.15 3.60
C MET A 329 -16.93 -39.18 4.49
N ASN A 330 -18.25 -39.35 4.58
CA ASN A 330 -19.18 -38.43 5.26
C ASN A 330 -19.11 -36.98 4.73
N PRO A 331 -19.33 -36.73 3.43
CA PRO A 331 -19.29 -35.39 2.86
C PRO A 331 -20.34 -34.47 3.52
N GLY A 332 -20.00 -33.18 3.67
CA GLY A 332 -20.90 -32.16 4.22
C GLY A 332 -20.92 -31.98 5.74
N LYS A 333 -20.11 -32.73 6.50
CA LYS A 333 -19.99 -32.56 7.97
C LYS A 333 -19.01 -31.44 8.36
N THR A 334 -19.24 -30.82 9.52
CA THR A 334 -18.49 -29.63 9.99
C THR A 334 -17.17 -29.97 10.70
N LYS A 335 -17.00 -31.20 11.20
CA LYS A 335 -15.75 -31.68 11.80
C LYS A 335 -14.93 -32.41 10.73
N TYR A 336 -13.62 -32.24 10.71
CA TYR A 336 -12.76 -32.74 9.62
C TYR A 336 -11.57 -33.54 10.14
N VAL A 337 -11.32 -34.68 9.49
CA VAL A 337 -10.10 -35.47 9.58
C VAL A 337 -9.40 -35.42 8.23
N THR A 338 -8.17 -34.91 8.16
CA THR A 338 -7.41 -34.77 6.91
C THR A 338 -6.10 -35.55 6.99
N LEU A 339 -5.98 -36.56 6.13
CA LEU A 339 -4.87 -37.52 6.13
C LEU A 339 -4.10 -37.47 4.81
N LEU A 340 -2.80 -37.71 4.89
CA LEU A 340 -1.92 -37.91 3.75
C LEU A 340 -1.34 -39.32 3.78
N TYR A 341 -1.52 -40.07 2.71
CA TYR A 341 -0.83 -41.32 2.43
C TYR A 341 0.39 -41.05 1.55
N PHE A 342 1.57 -41.39 2.06
CA PHE A 342 2.85 -41.22 1.36
C PHE A 342 3.84 -42.30 1.80
N ASP A 343 4.46 -43.00 0.85
CA ASP A 343 5.48 -44.04 1.08
C ASP A 343 5.04 -45.11 2.12
N ASN A 344 3.86 -45.69 1.92
CA ASN A 344 3.23 -46.68 2.81
C ASN A 344 2.97 -46.19 4.25
N HIS A 345 2.86 -44.88 4.45
CA HIS A 345 2.61 -44.26 5.76
C HIS A 345 1.42 -43.28 5.72
N TYR A 346 0.56 -43.35 6.74
CA TYR A 346 -0.50 -42.36 6.99
C TYR A 346 -0.02 -41.33 8.01
N ASP A 347 -0.19 -40.04 7.70
CA ASP A 347 0.08 -38.94 8.63
C ASP A 347 -1.00 -37.85 8.58
N PHE A 348 -1.07 -37.04 9.63
CA PHE A 348 -2.02 -35.95 9.79
C PHE A 348 -1.55 -34.67 9.06
N VAL A 349 -2.47 -33.98 8.38
CA VAL A 349 -2.19 -32.69 7.72
C VAL A 349 -2.80 -31.52 8.49
N LYS A 350 -1.95 -30.61 8.99
CA LYS A 350 -2.39 -29.42 9.73
C LYS A 350 -2.86 -28.30 8.79
N LYS A 351 -4.13 -27.88 8.93
CA LYS A 351 -4.80 -26.83 8.13
C LYS A 351 -4.10 -25.47 7.99
N SER A 352 -3.06 -25.13 8.76
CA SER A 352 -2.64 -23.73 8.92
C SER A 352 -1.45 -23.25 8.08
N LYS A 353 -0.85 -24.05 7.17
CA LYS A 353 0.23 -23.57 6.26
C LYS A 353 0.75 -24.54 5.18
N SER A 354 0.40 -25.83 5.19
CA SER A 354 0.89 -26.79 4.17
C SER A 354 -0.02 -26.77 2.94
N VAL A 355 0.46 -26.19 1.85
CA VAL A 355 -0.24 -26.09 0.57
C VAL A 355 -0.32 -27.48 -0.06
N ILE A 356 -1.50 -28.10 -0.06
CA ILE A 356 -1.80 -29.21 -0.97
C ILE A 356 -2.19 -28.57 -2.29
N ASN A 357 -1.29 -28.60 -3.27
CA ASN A 357 -1.58 -28.21 -4.64
C ASN A 357 -2.40 -29.33 -5.30
N SER A 358 -3.63 -29.03 -5.75
CA SER A 358 -4.44 -29.93 -6.58
C SER A 358 -4.59 -29.36 -7.99
N ARG A 359 -4.75 -30.19 -9.03
CA ARG A 359 -5.02 -29.71 -10.39
C ARG A 359 -6.52 -29.65 -10.64
N CYS A 360 -7.00 -28.56 -11.25
CA CYS A 360 -8.38 -28.48 -11.74
C CYS A 360 -8.59 -29.52 -12.86
N PRO A 361 -9.61 -30.39 -12.80
CA PRO A 361 -9.90 -31.35 -13.87
C PRO A 361 -10.30 -30.68 -15.19
N ASP A 362 -10.93 -29.49 -15.14
CA ASP A 362 -11.45 -28.82 -16.34
C ASP A 362 -10.42 -27.92 -17.05
N CYS A 363 -9.60 -27.17 -16.28
CA CYS A 363 -8.60 -26.25 -16.87
C CYS A 363 -7.13 -26.65 -16.67
N ASN A 364 -6.86 -27.78 -16.00
CA ASN A 364 -5.53 -28.36 -15.76
C ASN A 364 -4.51 -27.44 -15.05
N LYS A 365 -4.95 -26.30 -14.51
CA LYS A 365 -4.12 -25.38 -13.72
C LYS A 365 -3.99 -25.88 -12.28
N ILE A 366 -2.82 -25.60 -11.69
CA ILE A 366 -2.54 -25.89 -10.28
C ILE A 366 -3.36 -24.92 -9.43
N ILE A 367 -4.30 -25.46 -8.67
CA ILE A 367 -5.05 -24.76 -7.64
C ILE A 367 -4.21 -24.82 -6.37
N GLU A 368 -3.70 -23.67 -5.93
CA GLU A 368 -3.33 -23.53 -4.52
C GLU A 368 -4.63 -23.61 -3.72
N LEU A 369 -4.86 -24.71 -2.99
CA LEU A 369 -5.95 -24.79 -2.02
C LEU A 369 -5.64 -23.86 -0.84
N VAL A 370 -5.77 -22.56 -1.07
CA VAL A 370 -5.79 -21.54 -0.03
C VAL A 370 -7.19 -21.61 0.58
N TYR A 371 -7.36 -22.47 1.58
CA TYR A 371 -8.59 -22.72 2.35
C TYR A 371 -9.15 -21.50 3.13
N TYR A 372 -8.88 -20.27 2.70
CA TYR A 372 -9.40 -19.05 3.33
C TYR A 372 -10.75 -18.58 2.77
N VAL A 373 -11.32 -19.25 1.76
CA VAL A 373 -12.60 -18.88 1.17
C VAL A 373 -13.35 -20.14 0.70
N ASP A 374 -14.61 -20.31 1.12
CA ASP A 374 -15.55 -21.35 0.64
C ASP A 374 -16.00 -21.12 -0.82
N THR A 375 -15.12 -20.61 -1.69
CA THR A 375 -15.46 -20.33 -3.09
C THR A 375 -14.97 -21.46 -4.00
N PRO A 376 -15.87 -22.08 -4.80
CA PRO A 376 -15.48 -23.07 -5.81
C PRO A 376 -14.56 -22.43 -6.85
N HIS A 377 -13.63 -23.22 -7.39
CA HIS A 377 -12.75 -22.79 -8.49
C HIS A 377 -13.59 -22.48 -9.74
N ILE A 378 -13.43 -21.28 -10.31
CA ILE A 378 -14.08 -20.87 -11.56
C ILE A 378 -13.00 -20.86 -12.66
N CYS A 379 -13.15 -21.74 -13.66
CA CYS A 379 -12.24 -21.80 -14.81
C CYS A 379 -12.22 -20.45 -15.55
N GLY A 380 -11.02 -19.91 -15.79
CA GLY A 380 -10.82 -18.58 -16.39
C GLY A 380 -10.32 -17.50 -15.42
N ASN A 381 -10.59 -17.66 -14.11
CA ASN A 381 -10.09 -16.76 -13.08
C ASN A 381 -8.70 -17.22 -12.59
N SER A 382 -7.64 -16.67 -13.18
CA SER A 382 -6.26 -17.14 -12.96
C SER A 382 -5.53 -16.47 -11.80
N LYS A 383 -6.11 -15.46 -11.13
CA LYS A 383 -5.40 -14.68 -10.11
C LYS A 383 -6.30 -14.28 -8.95
N PHE A 384 -5.80 -14.45 -7.73
CA PHE A 384 -6.41 -13.84 -6.54
C PHE A 384 -6.07 -12.36 -6.49
N CYS A 385 -7.09 -11.50 -6.62
CA CYS A 385 -6.90 -10.06 -6.54
C CYS A 385 -6.93 -9.61 -5.07
N ARG A 386 -5.79 -9.11 -4.57
CA ARG A 386 -5.66 -8.61 -3.18
C ARG A 386 -6.49 -7.35 -2.86
N LYS A 387 -7.13 -6.75 -3.87
CA LYS A 387 -7.96 -5.54 -3.75
C LYS A 387 -9.42 -5.92 -3.50
N CYS A 388 -10.03 -6.66 -4.43
CA CYS A 388 -11.40 -7.18 -4.29
C CYS A 388 -11.50 -8.45 -3.44
N ARG A 389 -10.36 -9.08 -3.09
CA ARG A 389 -10.28 -10.32 -2.30
C ARG A 389 -11.00 -11.51 -2.95
N ASN A 390 -11.12 -11.50 -4.28
CA ASN A 390 -11.76 -12.55 -5.08
C ASN A 390 -10.77 -13.12 -6.11
N PHE A 391 -11.00 -14.36 -6.53
CA PHE A 391 -10.36 -14.92 -7.72
C PHE A 391 -11.04 -14.36 -8.98
N VAL A 392 -10.23 -13.79 -9.87
CA VAL A 392 -10.69 -13.01 -11.03
C VAL A 392 -9.82 -13.24 -12.25
N SER A 393 -10.32 -12.87 -13.42
CA SER A 393 -9.60 -12.76 -14.68
C SER A 393 -8.56 -11.62 -14.64
N ASN A 394 -7.64 -11.60 -15.62
CA ASN A 394 -6.59 -10.56 -15.72
C ASN A 394 -7.19 -9.14 -15.83
N GLU A 395 -8.30 -9.00 -16.53
CA GLU A 395 -9.12 -7.79 -16.61
C GLU A 395 -10.44 -8.07 -15.88
N HIS A 396 -10.72 -7.30 -14.82
CA HIS A 396 -11.96 -7.40 -14.06
C HIS A 396 -12.32 -6.06 -13.43
N ASN A 397 -13.63 -5.87 -13.21
CA ASN A 397 -14.16 -4.73 -12.49
C ASN A 397 -13.80 -4.83 -11.00
N CYS A 398 -12.69 -4.20 -10.62
CA CYS A 398 -12.15 -4.32 -9.29
C CYS A 398 -12.80 -3.32 -8.34
N CYS A 399 -13.55 -3.80 -7.35
CA CYS A 399 -14.02 -2.99 -6.21
C CYS A 399 -13.30 -3.40 -4.92
N PHE A 400 -13.23 -2.50 -3.95
CA PHE A 400 -12.74 -2.85 -2.61
C PHE A 400 -13.85 -3.55 -1.82
N ASN A 401 -13.49 -4.66 -1.17
CA ASN A 401 -14.40 -5.35 -0.26
C ASN A 401 -14.12 -4.96 1.20
N PRO A 402 -15.16 -4.78 2.03
CA PRO A 402 -15.00 -4.45 3.43
C PRO A 402 -14.22 -5.53 4.19
N PRO A 403 -13.59 -5.19 5.31
CA PRO A 403 -13.00 -6.16 6.23
C PRO A 403 -14.03 -7.19 6.68
N GLN A 404 -13.59 -8.44 6.87
CA GLN A 404 -14.47 -9.49 7.39
C GLN A 404 -14.83 -9.24 8.86
N LYS A 405 -15.98 -9.75 9.31
CA LYS A 405 -16.43 -9.66 10.71
C LYS A 405 -15.36 -10.10 11.73
N LYS A 406 -14.64 -11.20 11.42
CA LYS A 406 -13.53 -11.69 12.25
C LYS A 406 -12.35 -10.72 12.32
N GLU A 407 -12.06 -9.97 11.25
CA GLU A 407 -11.04 -8.91 11.26
C GLU A 407 -11.45 -7.75 12.17
N ARG A 408 -12.74 -7.39 12.15
CA ARG A 408 -13.33 -6.38 13.05
C ARG A 408 -13.17 -6.79 14.51
N GLU A 409 -13.66 -7.98 14.88
CA GLU A 409 -13.57 -8.52 16.25
C GLU A 409 -12.12 -8.62 16.76
N ASN A 410 -11.20 -9.08 15.91
CA ASN A 410 -9.78 -9.15 16.27
C ASN A 410 -9.16 -7.77 16.47
N SER A 411 -9.61 -6.75 15.73
CA SER A 411 -9.10 -5.39 15.86
C SER A 411 -9.62 -4.75 17.15
N LEU A 412 -10.90 -4.93 17.49
CA LEU A 412 -11.47 -4.48 18.76
C LEU A 412 -10.74 -5.10 19.96
N LYS A 413 -10.51 -6.42 19.96
CA LYS A 413 -9.73 -7.11 21.02
C LYS A 413 -8.31 -6.59 21.18
N LYS A 414 -7.67 -6.11 20.10
CA LYS A 414 -6.34 -5.48 20.19
C LYS A 414 -6.38 -4.12 20.86
N GLN A 415 -7.50 -3.40 20.78
CA GLN A 415 -7.68 -2.11 21.47
C GLN A 415 -7.88 -2.26 22.97
N GLU A 416 -8.05 -3.46 23.52
CA GLU A 416 -8.11 -3.66 24.97
C GLU A 416 -6.71 -3.66 25.60
N LYS A 417 -5.65 -3.81 24.79
CA LYS A 417 -4.26 -3.92 25.24
C LYS A 417 -3.43 -2.72 24.79
N PHE A 418 -3.68 -1.55 25.37
CA PHE A 418 -2.85 -0.36 25.17
C PHE A 418 -2.36 0.24 26.49
N LEU A 419 -1.22 0.92 26.39
CA LEU A 419 -0.78 1.92 27.35
C LEU A 419 -0.55 3.21 26.58
N LYS A 420 -1.20 4.30 26.99
CA LYS A 420 -0.97 5.65 26.48
C LYS A 420 -0.12 6.40 27.50
N VAL A 421 0.91 7.09 27.03
CA VAL A 421 1.78 7.96 27.82
C VAL A 421 1.59 9.37 27.28
N VAL A 422 1.01 10.26 28.07
CA VAL A 422 0.92 11.69 27.74
C VAL A 422 2.06 12.39 28.44
N TYR A 423 2.84 13.19 27.72
CA TYR A 423 3.95 13.93 28.29
C TYR A 423 4.07 15.33 27.67
N ASP A 424 4.79 16.20 28.38
CA ASP A 424 5.11 17.56 27.97
C ASP A 424 6.53 17.90 28.42
N VAL A 425 7.21 18.80 27.71
CA VAL A 425 8.57 19.24 28.03
C VAL A 425 8.65 20.76 28.16
N GLU A 426 9.30 21.21 29.23
CA GLU A 426 9.71 22.60 29.37
C GLU A 426 11.15 22.79 28.92
N THR A 427 11.39 23.93 28.29
CA THR A 427 12.67 24.24 27.66
C THR A 427 13.16 25.63 27.98
N ILE A 428 14.47 25.76 28.11
CA ILE A 428 15.19 27.03 28.04
C ILE A 428 15.25 27.44 26.56
N THR A 429 14.80 28.65 26.26
CA THR A 429 14.70 29.14 24.87
C THR A 429 15.51 30.41 24.60
N ILE A 430 15.96 31.07 25.66
CA ILE A 430 16.67 32.35 25.62
C ILE A 430 17.83 32.36 26.62
N GLU A 431 18.74 33.30 26.42
CA GLU A 431 19.76 33.74 27.37
C GLU A 431 19.66 35.26 27.56
N GLU A 432 20.00 35.74 28.75
CA GLU A 432 20.06 37.18 29.01
C GLU A 432 21.48 37.70 28.72
N LYS A 433 21.58 38.63 27.76
CA LYS A 433 22.84 39.30 27.38
C LYS A 433 22.65 40.81 27.41
N GLU A 434 23.42 41.50 28.24
CA GLU A 434 23.40 42.97 28.36
C GLU A 434 21.99 43.54 28.61
N GLY A 435 21.20 42.89 29.45
CA GLY A 435 19.81 43.30 29.75
C GLY A 435 18.80 43.07 28.62
N LYS A 436 19.15 42.25 27.62
CA LYS A 436 18.26 41.82 26.52
C LYS A 436 18.14 40.31 26.48
N PHE A 437 16.92 39.83 26.26
CA PHE A 437 16.65 38.41 26.02
C PHE A 437 16.97 38.04 24.58
N VAL A 438 17.99 37.18 24.39
CA VAL A 438 18.44 36.71 23.08
C VAL A 438 18.07 35.23 22.92
N PRO A 439 17.52 34.81 21.76
CA PRO A 439 17.23 33.39 21.52
C PRO A 439 18.48 32.50 21.57
N LEU A 440 18.35 31.33 22.20
CA LEU A 440 19.43 30.34 22.22
C LEU A 440 19.65 29.69 20.84
N PRO A 441 20.89 29.25 20.53
CA PRO A 441 21.21 28.50 19.32
C PRO A 441 20.63 27.07 19.30
N ALA A 442 20.09 26.59 20.42
CA ALA A 442 19.25 25.40 20.51
C ALA A 442 18.43 25.45 21.82
N HIS A 443 17.17 25.02 21.77
CA HIS A 443 16.37 24.85 22.97
C HIS A 443 16.92 23.69 23.83
N ILE A 444 16.91 23.87 25.15
CA ILE A 444 17.43 22.88 26.11
C ILE A 444 16.29 22.43 27.01
N VAL A 445 16.00 21.13 27.03
CA VAL A 445 14.94 20.58 27.90
C VAL A 445 15.43 20.53 29.35
N ASN A 446 14.64 21.08 30.26
CA ASN A 446 14.99 21.16 31.69
C ASN A 446 13.94 20.57 32.65
N THR A 447 12.72 20.33 32.18
CA THR A 447 11.70 19.59 32.92
C THR A 447 10.88 18.75 31.94
N ILE A 448 10.56 17.51 32.31
CA ILE A 448 9.62 16.63 31.60
C ILE A 448 8.61 16.10 32.61
N CYS A 449 7.33 16.20 32.30
CA CYS A 449 6.24 15.58 33.07
C CYS A 449 5.53 14.54 32.21
N TRP A 450 5.06 13.45 32.82
CA TRP A 450 4.23 12.46 32.13
C TRP A 450 3.14 11.86 33.01
N GLU A 451 2.09 11.40 32.35
CA GLU A 451 1.01 10.61 32.95
C GLU A 451 0.64 9.44 32.03
N THR A 452 0.22 8.32 32.61
CA THR A 452 -0.14 7.11 31.87
C THR A 452 -1.60 6.72 32.02
N TRP A 453 -2.16 6.16 30.95
CA TRP A 453 -3.54 5.67 30.88
C TRP A 453 -3.61 4.35 30.14
N CYS A 454 -4.23 3.33 30.72
CA CYS A 454 -4.53 2.07 30.04
C CYS A 454 -6.05 1.83 29.97
N HIS A 455 -6.45 0.71 29.37
CA HIS A 455 -7.85 0.30 29.30
C HIS A 455 -8.49 0.05 30.68
N ASP A 456 -7.72 -0.52 31.62
CA ASP A 456 -8.21 -0.94 32.95
C ASP A 456 -8.22 0.21 33.98
N CYS A 457 -7.71 1.40 33.62
CA CYS A 457 -7.81 2.59 34.45
C CYS A 457 -9.26 3.11 34.43
N VAL A 458 -9.99 2.90 35.52
CA VAL A 458 -11.34 3.46 35.74
C VAL A 458 -11.21 4.89 36.27
N GLU A 459 -12.17 5.77 35.98
CA GLU A 459 -12.18 7.15 36.50
C GLU A 459 -11.94 7.16 38.02
N GLY A 460 -10.87 7.84 38.45
CA GLY A 460 -10.49 7.99 39.86
C GLY A 460 -9.51 6.95 40.43
N GLU A 461 -9.36 5.77 39.82
CA GLU A 461 -8.50 4.69 40.35
C GLU A 461 -7.41 4.24 39.37
N LYS A 462 -6.13 4.38 39.77
CA LYS A 462 -4.98 3.94 38.97
C LYS A 462 -4.83 2.42 39.05
N CYS A 463 -4.67 1.78 37.89
CA CYS A 463 -4.39 0.35 37.82
C CYS A 463 -3.03 0.02 38.47
N LYS A 464 -2.93 -1.08 39.25
CA LYS A 464 -1.68 -1.47 39.92
C LYS A 464 -0.51 -1.77 38.96
N SER A 465 -0.81 -2.11 37.70
CA SER A 465 0.16 -2.46 36.66
C SER A 465 0.67 -1.24 35.87
N CYS A 466 0.04 -0.08 36.00
CA CYS A 466 0.35 1.13 35.24
C CYS A 466 1.61 1.82 35.82
N PRO A 467 2.50 2.41 34.98
CA PRO A 467 3.65 3.18 35.47
C PRO A 467 3.27 4.41 36.30
N GLY A 468 2.05 4.92 36.16
CA GLY A 468 1.55 6.07 36.92
C GLY A 468 1.91 7.41 36.26
N SER A 469 2.16 8.41 37.09
CA SER A 469 2.58 9.76 36.70
C SER A 469 3.96 10.04 37.29
N GLY A 470 4.75 10.90 36.66
CA GLY A 470 6.05 11.31 37.17
C GLY A 470 6.58 12.56 36.50
N SER A 471 7.74 13.00 36.99
CA SER A 471 8.48 14.14 36.45
C SER A 471 9.98 13.91 36.58
N ILE A 472 10.75 14.45 35.65
CA ILE A 472 12.21 14.55 35.73
C ILE A 472 12.56 16.03 35.51
N ASN A 473 13.34 16.61 36.41
CA ASN A 473 13.74 18.00 36.41
C ASN A 473 15.26 18.14 36.31
N HIS A 474 15.71 19.36 36.05
CA HIS A 474 17.14 19.68 35.96
C HIS A 474 17.92 19.32 37.24
N TYR A 475 17.29 19.35 38.42
CA TYR A 475 17.91 18.95 39.69
C TYR A 475 17.85 17.43 39.94
N ASP A 476 17.11 16.67 39.13
CA ASP A 476 17.05 15.22 39.22
C ASP A 476 18.21 14.54 38.47
N VAL A 477 19.05 15.30 37.74
CA VAL A 477 20.16 14.78 36.92
C VAL A 477 21.50 15.29 37.41
N SER A 478 22.57 14.51 37.22
CA SER A 478 23.92 14.87 37.66
C SER A 478 24.98 14.42 36.65
N GLY A 479 26.10 15.15 36.58
CA GLY A 479 27.20 14.81 35.68
C GLY A 479 26.87 15.06 34.21
N ARG A 480 27.00 14.03 33.36
CA ARG A 480 26.73 14.08 31.91
C ARG A 480 25.31 13.67 31.54
N GLU A 481 24.51 13.22 32.50
CA GLU A 481 23.14 12.78 32.29
C GLU A 481 22.21 13.97 32.08
N THR A 482 21.27 13.87 31.15
CA THR A 482 20.31 14.94 30.84
C THR A 482 18.89 14.52 31.22
N VAL A 483 17.99 15.50 31.35
CA VAL A 483 16.57 15.24 31.61
C VAL A 483 15.96 14.35 30.52
N ILE A 484 16.35 14.58 29.26
CA ILE A 484 15.87 13.80 28.12
C ILE A 484 16.45 12.38 28.17
N SER A 485 17.75 12.21 28.48
CA SER A 485 18.39 10.89 28.51
C SER A 485 17.69 9.97 29.52
N LYS A 486 17.47 10.42 30.76
CA LYS A 486 16.70 9.66 31.78
C LYS A 486 15.32 9.25 31.30
N PHE A 487 14.60 10.17 30.65
CA PHE A 487 13.26 9.89 30.16
C PHE A 487 13.27 8.88 29.01
N THR A 488 14.22 8.99 28.08
CA THR A 488 14.38 8.01 26.99
C THR A 488 14.78 6.63 27.50
N ASP A 489 15.67 6.57 28.49
CA ASP A 489 16.10 5.30 29.10
C ASP A 489 14.91 4.59 29.76
N MET A 490 14.09 5.34 30.49
CA MET A 490 12.86 4.83 31.08
C MET A 490 11.92 4.28 29.99
N LEU A 491 11.68 5.04 28.91
CA LEU A 491 10.78 4.60 27.84
C LEU A 491 11.29 3.37 27.09
N LEU A 492 12.61 3.25 26.91
CA LEU A 492 13.22 2.16 26.13
C LEU A 492 13.37 0.86 26.92
N HIS A 493 13.66 0.94 28.23
CA HIS A 493 14.11 -0.23 29.00
C HIS A 493 13.12 -0.70 30.07
N ASN A 494 12.16 0.12 30.51
CA ASN A 494 11.15 -0.33 31.46
C ASN A 494 10.02 -1.08 30.74
N GLU A 495 9.94 -2.41 30.91
CA GLU A 495 9.01 -3.29 30.19
C GLU A 495 7.54 -2.88 30.27
N LYS A 496 7.14 -2.10 31.29
CA LYS A 496 5.77 -1.58 31.39
C LYS A 496 5.40 -0.66 30.21
N PHE A 497 6.37 -0.02 29.57
CA PHE A 497 6.16 0.84 28.40
C PHE A 497 6.20 0.09 27.06
N ASN A 498 6.37 -1.23 27.07
CA ASN A 498 6.41 -1.99 25.83
C ASN A 498 5.06 -1.89 25.08
N LYS A 499 5.12 -1.49 23.81
CA LYS A 499 3.98 -1.18 22.93
C LYS A 499 3.17 0.06 23.33
N ALA A 500 3.75 0.94 24.13
CA ALA A 500 3.08 2.18 24.52
C ALA A 500 2.88 3.14 23.33
N ILE A 501 1.76 3.86 23.36
CA ILE A 501 1.47 5.00 22.49
C ILE A 501 1.86 6.27 23.25
N VAL A 502 2.90 6.95 22.78
CA VAL A 502 3.45 8.16 23.42
C VAL A 502 2.85 9.39 22.74
N LEU A 503 2.29 10.30 23.52
CA LEU A 503 1.47 11.43 23.09
C LEU A 503 2.00 12.72 23.71
N ALA A 504 2.08 13.78 22.92
CA ALA A 504 2.30 15.15 23.39
C ALA A 504 1.43 16.11 22.56
N HIS A 505 1.03 17.23 23.14
CA HIS A 505 0.18 18.21 22.45
C HIS A 505 1.02 19.12 21.56
N ASN A 506 0.85 19.00 20.25
CA ASN A 506 1.77 19.56 19.24
C ASN A 506 3.16 18.90 19.26
N GLY A 507 3.27 17.69 19.83
CA GLY A 507 4.52 16.95 19.97
C GLY A 507 5.21 16.68 18.64
N GLY A 508 4.43 16.44 17.59
CA GLY A 508 4.93 16.22 16.23
C GLY A 508 5.67 17.44 15.64
N CYS A 509 5.53 18.61 16.25
CA CYS A 509 6.26 19.81 15.89
C CYS A 509 7.28 20.25 16.93
N TYR A 510 7.24 19.72 18.16
CA TYR A 510 8.04 20.19 19.28
C TYR A 510 8.57 19.04 20.16
N ASP A 511 7.81 18.53 21.11
CA ASP A 511 8.26 17.59 22.15
C ASP A 511 8.89 16.31 21.62
N HIS A 512 8.33 15.74 20.55
CA HIS A 512 8.82 14.49 19.97
C HIS A 512 10.18 14.68 19.30
N TYR A 513 10.55 15.89 18.87
CA TYR A 513 11.86 16.14 18.28
C TYR A 513 12.98 15.86 19.28
N PHE A 514 12.86 16.34 20.51
CA PHE A 514 13.86 16.13 21.55
C PHE A 514 13.99 14.65 21.93
N VAL A 515 12.85 14.01 22.23
CA VAL A 515 12.82 12.61 22.70
C VAL A 515 13.28 11.64 21.61
N ILE A 516 12.78 11.78 20.38
CA ILE A 516 13.18 10.92 19.26
C ILE A 516 14.63 11.20 18.85
N GLY A 517 15.05 12.46 18.89
CA GLY A 517 16.44 12.85 18.65
C GLY A 517 17.40 12.09 19.54
N GLU A 518 17.19 12.20 20.85
CA GLU A 518 18.01 11.51 21.85
C GLU A 518 18.01 9.97 21.64
N MET A 519 16.86 9.37 21.33
CA MET A 519 16.78 7.94 20.98
C MET A 519 17.60 7.56 19.74
N ILE A 520 17.69 8.44 18.73
CA ILE A 520 18.51 8.19 17.54
C ILE A 520 19.99 8.34 17.85
N PHE A 521 20.38 9.45 18.49
CA PHE A 521 21.79 9.83 18.62
C PHE A 521 22.50 9.11 19.77
N GLN A 522 21.84 8.92 20.92
CA GLN A 522 22.45 8.22 22.05
C GLN A 522 22.23 6.71 22.00
N HIS A 523 21.05 6.28 21.53
CA HIS A 523 20.63 4.87 21.60
C HIS A 523 20.67 4.14 20.25
N GLY A 524 21.01 4.82 19.15
CA GLY A 524 21.04 4.22 17.81
C GLY A 524 19.68 3.66 17.36
N ARG A 525 18.57 4.18 17.90
CA ARG A 525 17.21 3.71 17.64
C ARG A 525 16.55 4.52 16.54
N PHE A 526 16.40 3.90 15.36
CA PHE A 526 15.82 4.57 14.18
C PHE A 526 14.32 4.27 14.04
N PRO A 527 13.43 5.28 14.19
CA PRO A 527 12.00 5.08 14.00
C PRO A 527 11.60 5.05 12.52
N GLN A 528 10.52 4.35 12.21
CA GLN A 528 9.79 4.48 10.96
C GLN A 528 8.88 5.70 11.06
N LEU A 529 9.11 6.72 10.23
CA LEU A 529 8.47 8.03 10.34
C LEU A 529 7.45 8.25 9.23
N THR A 530 6.28 8.76 9.60
CA THR A 530 5.33 9.40 8.69
C THR A 530 5.26 10.88 9.01
N ARG A 531 5.46 11.74 8.01
CA ARG A 531 5.59 13.20 8.20
C ARG A 531 4.68 13.96 7.24
N LYS A 532 4.28 15.19 7.61
CA LYS A 532 3.70 16.19 6.70
C LYS A 532 4.62 17.41 6.70
N GLY A 533 5.41 17.60 5.64
CA GLY A 533 6.54 18.51 5.67
C GLY A 533 7.46 18.17 6.86
N ARG A 534 7.72 19.15 7.73
CA ARG A 534 8.51 18.98 8.96
C ARG A 534 7.70 18.52 10.18
N LYS A 535 6.38 18.29 10.07
CA LYS A 535 5.58 17.77 11.19
C LYS A 535 5.66 16.24 11.22
N ILE A 536 5.99 15.65 12.37
CA ILE A 536 5.88 14.21 12.60
C ILE A 536 4.40 13.89 12.84
N ILE A 537 3.80 13.04 12.00
CA ILE A 537 2.42 12.56 12.18
C ILE A 537 2.40 11.32 13.07
N VAL A 538 3.31 10.37 12.79
CA VAL A 538 3.54 9.19 13.62
C VAL A 538 5.00 8.76 13.49
N ALA A 539 5.60 8.32 14.60
CA ALA A 539 6.88 7.64 14.62
C ALA A 539 6.74 6.27 15.26
N HIS A 540 7.08 5.21 14.54
CA HIS A 540 7.06 3.85 15.05
C HIS A 540 8.47 3.36 15.35
N LEU A 541 8.79 3.14 16.62
CA LEU A 541 10.05 2.57 17.06
C LEU A 541 9.89 1.06 17.24
N PRO A 542 10.51 0.22 16.39
CA PRO A 542 10.44 -1.23 16.54
C PRO A 542 11.23 -1.68 17.79
N GLY A 543 10.88 -2.86 18.35
CA GLY A 543 11.56 -3.40 19.53
C GLY A 543 12.96 -3.98 19.26
N GLU A 544 13.19 -4.51 18.05
CA GLU A 544 14.50 -4.93 17.56
C GLU A 544 14.98 -3.95 16.48
N ASN A 545 16.28 -3.68 16.40
CA ASN A 545 16.85 -2.92 15.28
C ASN A 545 17.17 -3.92 14.14
N PRO A 546 16.34 -4.01 13.09
CA PRO A 546 16.48 -5.04 12.06
C PRO A 546 17.75 -4.89 11.20
N LYS A 547 18.48 -3.77 11.31
CA LYS A 547 19.67 -3.50 10.48
C LYS A 547 21.01 -3.71 11.20
N PHE A 548 21.04 -3.75 12.53
CA PHE A 548 22.31 -3.70 13.29
C PHE A 548 22.42 -4.66 14.48
N GLY A 549 21.48 -5.60 14.67
CA GLY A 549 21.66 -6.67 15.67
C GLY A 549 21.84 -6.18 17.12
N GLY A 550 21.11 -5.14 17.53
CA GLY A 550 21.24 -4.49 18.84
C GLY A 550 20.32 -5.03 19.95
N GLU A 551 20.50 -4.47 21.15
CA GLU A 551 19.71 -4.78 22.36
C GLU A 551 18.20 -4.66 22.13
N ARG A 552 17.45 -5.55 22.78
CA ARG A 552 15.99 -5.64 22.67
C ARG A 552 15.37 -4.57 23.57
N CYS A 553 14.86 -3.50 22.96
CA CYS A 553 14.18 -2.41 23.65
C CYS A 553 12.66 -2.51 23.47
N ASN A 554 11.93 -1.66 24.19
CA ASN A 554 10.50 -1.49 24.03
C ASN A 554 10.12 -1.05 22.61
N GLN A 555 8.99 -1.57 22.14
CA GLN A 555 8.33 -1.05 20.94
C GLN A 555 7.51 0.19 21.31
N LEU A 556 7.69 1.33 20.63
CA LEU A 556 6.99 2.58 20.96
C LEU A 556 6.32 3.17 19.72
N THR A 557 5.19 3.88 19.91
CA THR A 557 4.53 4.62 18.84
C THR A 557 4.23 6.05 19.28
N PHE A 558 4.94 7.02 18.71
CA PHE A 558 4.71 8.44 18.98
C PHE A 558 3.60 8.99 18.09
N LYS A 559 2.64 9.71 18.67
CA LYS A 559 1.53 10.37 17.98
C LYS A 559 1.33 11.78 18.56
N ASP A 560 0.92 12.72 17.71
CA ASP A 560 0.62 14.08 18.14
C ASP A 560 -0.87 14.22 18.49
N SER A 561 -1.18 14.67 19.71
CA SER A 561 -2.57 14.86 20.14
C SER A 561 -3.29 15.96 19.36
N LEU A 562 -2.56 16.94 18.81
CA LEU A 562 -3.12 18.01 17.97
C LEU A 562 -3.69 17.48 16.64
N ASN A 563 -3.29 16.28 16.20
CA ASN A 563 -3.90 15.61 15.04
C ASN A 563 -5.30 15.03 15.35
N PHE A 564 -5.66 14.95 16.63
CA PHE A 564 -6.97 14.53 17.11
C PHE A 564 -7.77 15.69 17.70
N LEU A 565 -7.10 16.67 18.29
CA LEU A 565 -7.70 17.83 18.95
C LEU A 565 -7.04 19.11 18.40
N PRO A 566 -7.37 19.57 17.17
CA PRO A 566 -6.65 20.64 16.49
C PRO A 566 -7.05 22.04 16.98
N MET A 567 -6.87 22.27 18.29
CA MET A 567 -7.07 23.56 18.94
C MET A 567 -6.01 23.76 20.02
N ALA A 568 -5.80 25.01 20.45
CA ALA A 568 -4.86 25.32 21.50
C ALA A 568 -5.25 24.63 22.82
N LEU A 569 -4.24 24.22 23.59
CA LEU A 569 -4.41 23.53 24.87
C LEU A 569 -5.34 24.27 25.85
N SER A 570 -5.24 25.60 25.89
CA SER A 570 -6.10 26.46 26.73
C SER A 570 -7.59 26.40 26.39
N LYS A 571 -7.96 25.94 25.19
CA LYS A 571 -9.36 25.79 24.74
C LYS A 571 -9.94 24.41 25.04
N LEU A 572 -9.10 23.41 25.35
CA LEU A 572 -9.57 22.02 25.56
C LEU A 572 -10.51 21.87 26.77
N PRO A 573 -10.27 22.51 27.94
CA PRO A 573 -11.17 22.35 29.07
C PRO A 573 -12.59 22.81 28.76
N ALA A 574 -12.72 24.02 28.20
CA ALA A 574 -14.01 24.56 27.75
C ALA A 574 -14.65 23.68 26.67
N ALA A 575 -13.86 23.10 25.76
CA ALA A 575 -14.37 22.21 24.73
C ALA A 575 -15.03 20.96 25.30
N PHE A 576 -14.44 20.34 26.31
CA PHE A 576 -14.95 19.10 26.88
C PHE A 576 -15.81 19.30 28.13
N GLY A 577 -16.15 20.55 28.47
CA GLY A 577 -16.93 20.87 29.67
C GLY A 577 -16.19 20.60 30.99
N ILE A 578 -14.85 20.60 30.96
CA ILE A 578 -13.99 20.35 32.13
C ILE A 578 -13.87 21.66 32.91
N LYS A 579 -14.60 21.78 34.03
CA LYS A 579 -14.69 23.04 34.82
C LYS A 579 -13.51 23.27 35.76
N GLU A 580 -12.82 22.20 36.17
CA GLU A 580 -11.80 22.24 37.23
C GLU A 580 -10.39 22.56 36.73
N MET A 581 -10.20 22.68 35.41
CA MET A 581 -8.88 22.86 34.80
C MET A 581 -8.85 24.09 33.88
N ALA A 582 -7.88 24.96 34.06
CA ALA A 582 -7.60 26.08 33.16
C ALA A 582 -6.07 26.22 32.99
N LYS A 583 -5.63 26.51 31.77
CA LYS A 583 -4.22 26.77 31.50
C LYS A 583 -3.83 28.13 32.09
N GLY A 584 -2.81 28.13 32.96
CA GLY A 584 -2.26 29.33 33.60
C GLY A 584 -1.29 30.11 32.70
N PHE A 585 -0.71 31.18 33.25
CA PHE A 585 0.37 31.95 32.62
C PHE A 585 1.71 31.61 33.28
N TYR A 586 2.75 31.38 32.47
CA TYR A 586 4.09 31.07 32.95
C TYR A 586 5.14 32.04 32.38
N PRO A 587 6.09 32.55 33.20
CA PRO A 587 7.12 33.47 32.75
C PRO A 587 8.25 32.73 32.00
N HIS A 588 8.02 32.39 30.73
CA HIS A 588 8.93 31.59 29.91
C HIS A 588 10.36 32.16 29.81
N PHE A 589 10.54 33.47 29.87
CA PHE A 589 11.88 34.09 29.84
C PHE A 589 12.58 34.08 31.21
N PHE A 590 11.85 33.79 32.29
CA PHE A 590 12.47 33.59 33.60
C PHE A 590 13.06 32.18 33.75
N ASN A 591 12.68 31.24 32.86
CA ASN A 591 13.16 29.86 32.83
C ASN A 591 14.59 29.76 32.28
N THR A 592 15.57 30.20 33.06
CA THR A 592 17.00 30.13 32.76
C THR A 592 17.80 29.53 33.92
N PRO A 593 19.00 28.96 33.68
CA PRO A 593 19.80 28.34 34.73
C PRO A 593 20.16 29.27 35.89
N GLU A 594 20.31 30.56 35.62
CA GLU A 594 20.65 31.59 36.61
C GLU A 594 19.52 31.83 37.62
N ASN A 595 18.30 31.37 37.30
CA ASN A 595 17.11 31.53 38.12
C ASN A 595 16.67 30.25 38.85
N TYR A 596 17.38 29.14 38.67
CA TYR A 596 17.08 27.90 39.39
C TYR A 596 17.22 28.07 40.91
N GLY A 597 16.32 27.45 41.67
CA GLY A 597 16.22 27.61 43.13
C GLY A 597 15.77 28.99 43.62
N LYS A 598 15.49 29.97 42.74
CA LYS A 598 15.04 31.31 43.17
C LYS A 598 13.59 31.29 43.60
N VAL A 599 13.35 31.96 44.73
CA VAL A 599 12.02 32.22 45.28
C VAL A 599 11.84 33.73 45.42
N LEU A 600 10.85 34.29 44.73
CA LEU A 600 10.50 35.71 44.79
C LEU A 600 9.29 35.91 45.69
N ASN A 601 9.22 37.07 46.35
CA ASN A 601 8.06 37.45 47.17
C ASN A 601 6.88 37.98 46.33
N GLU A 602 7.13 38.33 45.07
CA GLU A 602 6.16 38.81 44.09
C GLU A 602 6.32 38.01 42.79
N LEU A 603 5.32 38.09 41.91
CA LEU A 603 5.42 37.52 40.56
C LEU A 603 6.54 38.19 39.74
N PRO A 604 7.23 37.47 38.83
CA PRO A 604 8.20 38.07 37.92
C PRO A 604 7.60 39.24 37.13
N PRO A 605 8.38 40.26 36.76
CA PRO A 605 7.92 41.35 35.88
C PRO A 605 7.31 40.86 34.57
N LEU A 606 6.39 41.64 33.98
CA LEU A 606 5.67 41.28 32.75
C LEU A 606 6.58 40.97 31.55
N GLU A 607 7.78 41.56 31.50
CA GLU A 607 8.76 41.31 30.44
C GLU A 607 9.17 39.83 30.35
N TYR A 608 9.10 39.09 31.46
CA TYR A 608 9.44 37.67 31.49
C TYR A 608 8.37 36.75 30.88
N TYR A 609 7.18 37.27 30.56
CA TYR A 609 6.05 36.50 30.03
C TYR A 609 5.94 36.56 28.49
N ASN A 610 6.89 37.18 27.79
CA ASN A 610 6.90 37.27 26.32
C ASN A 610 5.61 37.88 25.73
N VAL A 611 5.13 38.97 26.35
CA VAL A 611 3.86 39.67 26.04
C VAL A 611 3.69 39.99 24.55
N LEU A 612 4.77 40.40 23.88
CA LEU A 612 4.76 40.80 22.46
C LEU A 612 4.33 39.67 21.51
N SER A 613 4.48 38.41 21.92
CA SER A 613 4.08 37.24 21.13
C SER A 613 2.66 36.75 21.42
N MET A 614 1.95 37.37 22.37
CA MET A 614 0.62 36.96 22.76
C MET A 614 -0.44 37.57 21.86
N GLN A 615 -1.48 36.78 21.53
CA GLN A 615 -2.67 37.25 20.80
C GLN A 615 -3.62 38.05 21.71
N ASN A 616 -3.64 37.77 23.02
CA ASN A 616 -4.47 38.46 23.99
C ASN A 616 -3.67 38.78 25.27
N PRO A 617 -2.85 39.86 25.24
CA PRO A 617 -2.02 40.24 26.38
C PRO A 617 -2.85 40.78 27.56
N GLU A 618 -4.08 41.25 27.35
CA GLU A 618 -4.93 41.84 28.39
C GLU A 618 -5.27 40.85 29.51
N GLY A 619 -5.46 39.57 29.16
CA GLY A 619 -5.73 38.52 30.13
C GLY A 619 -4.54 38.29 31.08
N LEU A 620 -3.32 38.34 30.54
CA LEU A 620 -2.09 38.25 31.33
C LEU A 620 -1.94 39.49 32.22
N ILE A 621 -2.17 40.69 31.68
CA ILE A 621 -2.02 41.94 32.44
C ILE A 621 -2.95 41.93 33.66
N LYS A 622 -4.23 41.61 33.46
CA LYS A 622 -5.21 41.49 34.56
C LYS A 622 -4.84 40.41 35.58
N PHE A 623 -4.31 39.27 35.11
CA PHE A 623 -3.83 38.21 35.98
C PHE A 623 -2.62 38.68 36.82
N HIS A 624 -1.67 39.35 36.20
CA HIS A 624 -0.45 39.84 36.85
C HIS A 624 -0.77 40.91 37.89
N GLU A 625 -1.62 41.89 37.55
CA GLU A 625 -2.07 42.94 38.47
C GLU A 625 -2.79 42.36 39.69
N LYS A 626 -3.69 41.39 39.48
CA LYS A 626 -4.46 40.75 40.57
C LYS A 626 -3.58 39.90 41.49
N ASN A 627 -2.57 39.22 40.96
CA ASN A 627 -1.76 38.24 41.69
C ASN A 627 -0.34 38.73 41.98
N ARG A 628 -0.03 40.02 41.80
CA ARG A 628 1.33 40.57 41.88
C ARG A 628 2.07 40.20 43.16
N MET A 629 1.39 40.23 44.30
CA MET A 629 1.96 39.93 45.63
C MET A 629 2.05 38.43 45.94
N GLN A 630 1.74 37.56 44.98
CA GLN A 630 1.87 36.13 45.15
C GLN A 630 3.34 35.71 45.12
N LYS A 631 3.74 34.95 46.14
CA LYS A 631 5.08 34.33 46.20
C LYS A 631 5.29 33.41 44.99
N PHE A 632 6.43 33.56 44.31
CA PHE A 632 6.78 32.80 43.12
C PHE A 632 8.00 31.91 43.40
N ASP A 633 7.81 30.60 43.39
CA ASP A 633 8.87 29.60 43.43
C ASP A 633 9.17 29.14 42.00
N CYS A 634 10.36 29.47 41.47
CA CYS A 634 10.68 29.22 40.07
C CYS A 634 10.57 27.74 39.69
N ASP A 635 11.10 26.85 40.52
CA ASP A 635 11.14 25.42 40.23
C ASP A 635 9.78 24.76 40.48
N GLY A 636 9.13 25.13 41.57
CA GLY A 636 7.78 24.67 41.90
C GLY A 636 6.74 25.10 40.85
N GLU A 637 6.76 26.36 40.40
CA GLU A 637 5.81 26.86 39.39
C GLU A 637 6.07 26.28 38.00
N ARG A 638 7.34 26.06 37.60
CA ARG A 638 7.66 25.35 36.34
C ARG A 638 7.10 23.94 36.34
N LEU A 639 7.31 23.20 37.43
CA LEU A 639 6.83 21.84 37.58
C LEU A 639 5.30 21.81 37.53
N LYS A 640 4.62 22.67 38.28
CA LYS A 640 3.15 22.77 38.28
C LYS A 640 2.59 23.11 36.90
N TYR A 641 3.24 24.02 36.18
CA TYR A 641 2.81 24.41 34.83
C TYR A 641 2.91 23.24 33.84
N CYS A 642 4.06 22.56 33.79
CA CYS A 642 4.25 21.39 32.94
C CYS A 642 3.30 20.23 33.32
N GLN A 643 3.08 19.98 34.62
CA GLN A 643 2.10 19.00 35.10
C GLN A 643 0.68 19.36 34.67
N SER A 644 0.29 20.63 34.75
CA SER A 644 -1.03 21.11 34.34
C SER A 644 -1.27 20.86 32.85
N ASP A 645 -0.27 21.12 31.99
CA ASP A 645 -0.38 20.89 30.55
C ASP A 645 -0.59 19.40 30.20
N VAL A 646 0.10 18.49 30.91
CA VAL A 646 -0.11 17.03 30.79
C VAL A 646 -1.51 16.63 31.26
N GLN A 647 -1.97 17.15 32.40
CA GLN A 647 -3.28 16.83 32.98
C GLN A 647 -4.44 17.30 32.09
N ILE A 648 -4.36 18.52 31.56
CA ILE A 648 -5.36 19.06 30.62
C ILE A 648 -5.41 18.20 29.35
N THR A 649 -4.25 17.87 28.78
CA THR A 649 -4.16 17.05 27.57
C THR A 649 -4.75 15.66 27.81
N MET A 650 -4.41 15.05 28.93
CA MET A 650 -4.90 13.73 29.35
C MET A 650 -6.43 13.71 29.53
N ALA A 651 -6.97 14.66 30.28
CA ALA A 651 -8.41 14.75 30.56
C ALA A 651 -9.21 14.95 29.25
N ALA A 652 -8.74 15.83 28.37
CA ALA A 652 -9.36 16.06 27.07
C ALA A 652 -9.31 14.81 26.17
N LEU A 653 -8.18 14.10 26.11
CA LEU A 653 -8.05 12.88 25.30
C LEU A 653 -8.90 11.72 25.83
N LYS A 654 -9.02 11.57 27.16
CA LYS A 654 -9.92 10.58 27.77
C LYS A 654 -11.36 10.85 27.35
N LYS A 655 -11.82 12.10 27.53
CA LYS A 655 -13.19 12.48 27.17
C LYS A 655 -13.47 12.31 25.68
N PHE A 656 -12.51 12.69 24.84
CA PHE A 656 -12.58 12.48 23.40
C PHE A 656 -12.71 11.00 23.02
N CYS A 657 -11.88 10.13 23.61
CA CYS A 657 -11.92 8.69 23.36
C CYS A 657 -13.22 8.06 23.87
N GLU A 658 -13.75 8.49 25.01
CA GLU A 658 -15.03 8.03 25.54
C GLU A 658 -16.19 8.36 24.61
N ILE A 659 -16.28 9.61 24.15
CA ILE A 659 -17.30 10.05 23.19
C ILE A 659 -17.20 9.20 21.92
N CYS A 660 -16.00 9.03 21.36
CA CYS A 660 -15.81 8.23 20.15
C CYS A 660 -16.19 6.75 20.37
N LYS A 661 -15.78 6.13 21.49
CA LYS A 661 -16.13 4.73 21.75
C LYS A 661 -17.63 4.53 21.91
N LYS A 662 -18.29 5.45 22.62
CA LYS A 662 -19.72 5.37 22.89
C LYS A 662 -20.57 5.57 21.63
N GLU A 663 -20.23 6.58 20.84
CA GLU A 663 -21.06 7.00 19.71
C GLU A 663 -20.62 6.37 18.36
N LEU A 664 -19.38 5.85 18.25
CA LEU A 664 -18.79 5.39 16.98
C LEU A 664 -18.31 3.93 17.04
N GLY A 665 -19.22 2.99 17.36
CA GLY A 665 -19.00 1.55 17.15
C GLY A 665 -17.98 0.87 18.08
N GLY A 666 -17.61 1.52 19.19
CA GLY A 666 -16.66 0.98 20.17
C GLY A 666 -15.18 1.24 19.84
N TRP A 667 -14.88 2.07 18.84
CA TRP A 667 -13.50 2.31 18.40
C TRP A 667 -12.77 3.37 19.23
N ASP A 668 -11.52 3.08 19.60
CA ASP A 668 -10.62 4.05 20.21
C ASP A 668 -9.88 4.81 19.10
N PRO A 669 -10.10 6.14 18.95
CA PRO A 669 -9.53 6.90 17.84
C PRO A 669 -8.00 6.92 17.85
N ILE A 670 -7.41 6.90 19.04
CA ILE A 670 -5.95 6.97 19.21
C ILE A 670 -5.31 5.62 18.94
N VAL A 671 -5.95 4.50 19.26
CA VAL A 671 -5.40 3.17 18.95
C VAL A 671 -5.58 2.84 17.46
N SER A 672 -6.76 3.12 16.91
CA SER A 672 -7.15 2.72 15.55
C SER A 672 -6.58 3.58 14.42
N ALA A 673 -6.18 4.82 14.71
CA ALA A 673 -5.73 5.79 13.71
C ALA A 673 -4.61 6.70 14.23
N ALA A 674 -4.07 7.56 13.36
CA ALA A 674 -3.05 8.57 13.70
C ALA A 674 -3.56 10.03 13.59
N THR A 675 -4.74 10.23 12.99
CA THR A 675 -5.39 11.52 12.76
C THR A 675 -6.92 11.34 12.76
N ILE A 676 -7.71 12.40 12.94
CA ILE A 676 -9.18 12.35 12.74
C ILE A 676 -9.55 11.82 11.35
N PRO A 677 -9.01 12.32 10.21
CA PRO A 677 -9.31 11.76 8.89
C PRO A 677 -9.06 10.25 8.78
N SER A 678 -7.94 9.78 9.32
CA SER A 678 -7.63 8.34 9.32
C SER A 678 -8.59 7.55 10.20
N PHE A 679 -9.15 8.15 11.24
CA PHE A 679 -10.16 7.54 12.09
C PHE A 679 -11.52 7.50 11.39
N VAL A 680 -11.94 8.57 10.73
CA VAL A 680 -13.15 8.60 9.89
C VAL A 680 -13.07 7.54 8.80
N MET A 681 -11.94 7.44 8.09
CA MET A 681 -11.73 6.39 7.08
C MET A 681 -11.73 4.98 7.70
N HIS A 682 -11.24 4.82 8.93
CA HIS A 682 -11.34 3.57 9.67
C HIS A 682 -12.79 3.19 9.93
N LEU A 683 -13.61 4.12 10.40
CA LEU A 683 -15.05 3.92 10.64
C LEU A 683 -15.78 3.61 9.33
N MET A 684 -15.55 4.39 8.27
CA MET A 684 -16.11 4.12 6.94
C MET A 684 -15.80 2.69 6.50
N LYS A 685 -14.54 2.28 6.63
CA LYS A 685 -14.07 0.95 6.23
C LYS A 685 -14.72 -0.20 7.00
N PHE A 686 -14.95 -0.05 8.31
CA PHE A 686 -15.43 -1.15 9.16
C PHE A 686 -16.94 -1.14 9.39
N GLU A 687 -17.59 0.03 9.32
CA GLU A 687 -18.99 0.21 9.71
C GLU A 687 -19.91 0.61 8.54
N HIS A 688 -19.41 1.26 7.48
CA HIS A 688 -20.27 1.87 6.46
C HIS A 688 -20.09 1.33 5.04
N ILE A 689 -18.86 1.04 4.60
CA ILE A 689 -18.57 0.61 3.21
C ILE A 689 -19.06 -0.82 2.98
N LYS A 690 -19.91 -1.02 1.97
CA LYS A 690 -20.36 -2.34 1.53
C LYS A 690 -19.53 -2.88 0.36
N SER A 691 -19.65 -4.19 0.13
CA SER A 691 -18.98 -4.87 -0.97
C SER A 691 -19.48 -4.32 -2.31
N GLY A 692 -18.55 -3.91 -3.20
CA GLY A 692 -18.89 -3.42 -4.54
C GLY A 692 -19.10 -1.91 -4.66
N GLU A 693 -19.33 -1.18 -3.55
CA GLU A 693 -19.60 0.27 -3.58
C GLU A 693 -18.39 1.08 -4.06
N ILE A 694 -17.21 0.84 -3.49
CA ILE A 694 -16.00 1.60 -3.83
C ILE A 694 -15.21 0.88 -4.93
N GLY A 695 -15.25 1.43 -6.14
CA GLY A 695 -14.39 1.02 -7.24
C GLY A 695 -12.92 1.31 -6.99
N TYR A 696 -12.03 0.45 -7.46
CA TYR A 696 -10.60 0.75 -7.53
C TYR A 696 -10.34 1.76 -8.65
N ILE A 697 -10.02 2.99 -8.27
CA ILE A 697 -9.62 4.06 -9.21
C ILE A 697 -8.12 4.31 -9.09
N PRO A 698 -7.31 3.99 -10.11
CA PRO A 698 -5.88 4.24 -10.09
C PRO A 698 -5.55 5.75 -10.18
N GLU A 699 -4.76 6.24 -9.23
CA GLU A 699 -4.32 7.65 -9.14
C GLU A 699 -3.58 8.14 -10.40
N ASN A 700 -2.87 7.25 -11.09
CA ASN A 700 -2.09 7.58 -12.30
C ASN A 700 -2.89 7.35 -13.60
N GLY A 701 -4.21 7.20 -13.52
CA GLY A 701 -5.10 6.87 -14.63
C GLY A 701 -5.26 5.36 -14.83
N PHE A 702 -6.32 4.93 -15.54
CA PHE A 702 -6.51 3.51 -15.83
C PHE A 702 -5.40 3.05 -16.77
N PRO A 703 -4.61 2.03 -16.37
CA PRO A 703 -3.51 1.57 -17.19
C PRO A 703 -4.07 0.89 -18.45
N LYS A 704 -4.13 1.63 -19.54
CA LYS A 704 -3.59 1.11 -20.80
C LYS A 704 -2.06 1.16 -20.65
N ARG A 705 -1.33 0.28 -21.35
CA ARG A 705 0.12 0.13 -21.27
C ARG A 705 0.82 1.50 -21.26
N THR A 706 1.91 1.65 -20.52
CA THR A 706 2.53 2.96 -20.27
C THR A 706 3.61 3.26 -21.31
N GLN A 707 3.39 4.32 -22.09
CA GLN A 707 4.38 4.89 -23.01
C GLN A 707 4.92 6.22 -22.46
N SER A 708 6.20 6.54 -22.71
CA SER A 708 6.79 7.77 -22.17
C SER A 708 6.17 9.03 -22.80
N LYS A 709 6.00 10.10 -22.00
CA LYS A 709 5.51 11.40 -22.51
C LYS A 709 6.40 11.93 -23.64
N LEU A 710 7.72 11.74 -23.51
CA LEU A 710 8.70 12.13 -24.53
C LEU A 710 8.44 11.39 -25.86
N ALA A 711 8.23 10.08 -25.79
CA ALA A 711 7.93 9.25 -26.96
C ALA A 711 6.66 9.72 -27.67
N ILE A 712 5.56 9.90 -26.93
CA ILE A 712 4.28 10.35 -27.51
C ILE A 712 4.43 11.72 -28.19
N LYS A 713 5.13 12.69 -27.56
CA LYS A 713 5.37 14.02 -28.17
C LYS A 713 6.17 13.90 -29.46
N TYR A 714 7.18 13.04 -29.47
CA TYR A 714 8.01 12.82 -30.65
C TYR A 714 7.21 12.17 -31.78
N LEU A 715 6.36 11.18 -31.49
CA LEU A 715 5.49 10.55 -32.49
C LEU A 715 4.47 11.54 -33.08
N PHE A 716 3.88 12.42 -32.26
CA PHE A 716 3.03 13.49 -32.77
C PHE A 716 3.81 14.50 -33.63
N TRP A 717 5.04 14.83 -33.24
CA TRP A 717 5.91 15.70 -34.03
C TRP A 717 6.24 15.07 -35.38
N LEU A 718 6.58 13.79 -35.42
CA LEU A 718 6.83 13.06 -36.65
C LEU A 718 5.57 13.03 -37.54
N SER A 719 4.42 12.69 -36.96
CA SER A 719 3.14 12.69 -37.67
C SER A 719 2.84 14.05 -38.32
N LYS A 720 3.11 15.15 -37.60
CA LYS A 720 2.99 16.52 -38.14
C LYS A 720 3.97 16.79 -39.29
N MET A 721 5.21 16.37 -39.15
CA MET A 721 6.26 16.65 -40.15
C MET A 721 6.09 15.81 -41.43
N THR A 722 5.60 14.58 -41.31
CA THR A 722 5.41 13.66 -42.44
C THR A 722 4.00 13.73 -43.03
N GLY A 723 3.04 14.29 -42.30
CA GLY A 723 1.61 14.28 -42.66
C GLY A 723 0.98 12.88 -42.55
N GLN A 724 1.67 11.91 -41.94
CA GLN A 724 1.20 10.53 -41.81
C GLN A 724 0.57 10.26 -40.45
N LYS A 725 -0.46 9.42 -40.43
CA LYS A 725 -1.09 8.96 -39.18
C LYS A 725 -0.27 7.81 -38.60
N ILE A 726 0.52 8.09 -37.57
CA ILE A 726 1.28 7.08 -36.84
C ILE A 726 0.40 6.51 -35.74
N GLN A 727 0.24 5.18 -35.71
CA GLN A 727 -0.47 4.47 -34.65
C GLN A 727 0.42 4.39 -33.40
N HIS A 728 -0.10 4.83 -32.25
CA HIS A 728 0.58 4.77 -30.96
C HIS A 728 -0.45 4.82 -29.82
N LEU A 729 -0.02 4.82 -28.55
CA LEU A 729 -0.91 4.74 -27.39
C LEU A 729 -2.08 5.76 -27.41
N ARG A 730 -1.90 6.93 -28.04
CA ARG A 730 -2.89 8.03 -28.12
C ARG A 730 -3.52 8.22 -29.50
N CYS A 731 -3.20 7.33 -30.44
CA CYS A 731 -3.72 7.34 -31.80
C CYS A 731 -3.95 5.88 -32.24
N GLY A 732 -5.14 5.32 -32.01
CA GLY A 732 -5.47 3.93 -32.36
C GLY A 732 -4.86 2.85 -31.45
N GLY A 733 -4.26 3.22 -30.31
CA GLY A 733 -3.62 2.31 -29.35
C GLY A 733 -2.25 1.79 -29.80
N GLU A 734 -1.48 1.19 -28.88
CA GLU A 734 -0.20 0.56 -29.23
C GLU A 734 -0.44 -0.65 -30.16
N LYS A 735 0.29 -0.71 -31.28
CA LYS A 735 0.22 -1.85 -32.19
C LYS A 735 0.77 -3.08 -31.49
N ARG A 736 -0.06 -4.12 -31.40
CA ARG A 736 0.33 -5.45 -30.91
C ARG A 736 0.87 -6.29 -32.06
N ILE A 737 2.10 -6.75 -31.92
CA ILE A 737 2.79 -7.61 -32.89
C ILE A 737 3.04 -8.97 -32.24
N ILE A 738 2.66 -10.05 -32.90
CA ILE A 738 2.85 -11.42 -32.40
C ILE A 738 3.89 -12.09 -33.30
N VAL A 739 5.03 -12.49 -32.71
CA VAL A 739 6.13 -13.16 -33.40
C VAL A 739 6.53 -14.39 -32.58
N GLU A 740 6.53 -15.59 -33.18
CA GLU A 740 6.97 -16.84 -32.52
C GLU A 740 6.34 -17.08 -31.12
N SER A 741 5.03 -16.84 -30.98
CA SER A 741 4.29 -16.94 -29.70
C SER A 741 4.67 -15.91 -28.62
N LYS A 742 5.54 -14.94 -28.95
CA LYS A 742 5.83 -13.75 -28.12
C LYS A 742 5.03 -12.56 -28.62
N THR A 743 4.49 -11.77 -27.69
CA THR A 743 3.72 -10.57 -28.00
C THR A 743 4.54 -9.33 -27.68
N PHE A 744 4.83 -8.53 -28.70
CA PHE A 744 5.46 -7.23 -28.59
C PHE A 744 4.42 -6.13 -28.78
N TYR A 745 4.64 -5.01 -28.13
CA TYR A 745 3.89 -3.78 -28.34
C TYR A 745 4.92 -2.70 -28.60
N VAL A 746 4.72 -1.96 -29.68
CA VAL A 746 5.70 -1.00 -30.17
C VAL A 746 5.27 0.42 -29.85
N ASP A 747 6.25 1.32 -29.72
CA ASP A 747 6.00 2.73 -29.41
C ASP A 747 5.17 3.43 -30.50
N GLY A 748 5.55 3.28 -31.77
CA GLY A 748 4.82 3.81 -32.92
C GLY A 748 4.80 2.82 -34.09
N TYR A 749 3.72 2.82 -34.86
CA TYR A 749 3.57 2.02 -36.07
C TYR A 749 2.98 2.85 -37.20
N ASP A 750 3.69 2.93 -38.32
CA ASP A 750 3.20 3.51 -39.56
C ASP A 750 2.80 2.38 -40.52
N GLU A 751 1.48 2.20 -40.67
CA GLU A 751 0.89 1.17 -41.51
C GLU A 751 1.23 1.36 -42.99
N LYS A 752 1.38 2.61 -43.46
CA LYS A 752 1.61 2.90 -44.88
C LYS A 752 2.98 2.41 -45.34
N ASN A 753 3.99 2.54 -44.49
CA ASN A 753 5.37 2.14 -44.79
C ASN A 753 5.76 0.81 -44.15
N ASN A 754 4.86 0.18 -43.39
CA ASN A 754 5.16 -0.97 -42.53
C ASN A 754 6.37 -0.74 -41.59
N GLU A 755 6.45 0.48 -41.05
CA GLU A 755 7.56 0.93 -40.20
C GLU A 755 7.16 0.89 -38.72
N ILE A 756 8.08 0.38 -37.89
CA ILE A 756 8.01 0.46 -36.43
C ILE A 756 8.94 1.58 -35.97
N ILE A 757 8.45 2.48 -35.14
CA ILE A 757 9.25 3.56 -34.54
C ILE A 757 9.38 3.24 -33.04
N GLU A 758 10.59 2.94 -32.58
CA GLU A 758 10.92 2.63 -31.18
C GLU A 758 11.69 3.80 -30.55
N ILE A 759 11.28 4.23 -29.35
CA ILE A 759 11.84 5.40 -28.68
C ILE A 759 12.48 4.97 -27.36
N TYR A 760 13.80 4.77 -27.39
CA TYR A 760 14.53 4.20 -26.27
C TYR A 760 14.92 5.27 -25.23
N GLY A 761 14.27 5.22 -24.07
CA GLY A 761 14.68 5.94 -22.87
C GLY A 761 16.07 5.50 -22.40
N CYS A 762 16.99 6.44 -22.19
CA CYS A 762 18.42 6.13 -22.03
C CYS A 762 18.73 5.31 -20.78
N CYS A 763 18.04 5.58 -19.67
CA CYS A 763 18.21 4.83 -18.41
C CYS A 763 17.48 3.48 -18.47
N VAL A 764 16.29 3.43 -19.08
CA VAL A 764 15.44 2.23 -19.14
C VAL A 764 16.04 1.16 -20.05
N HIS A 765 16.71 1.56 -21.13
CA HIS A 765 17.22 0.65 -22.17
C HIS A 765 18.76 0.54 -22.17
N GLY A 766 19.44 1.04 -21.13
CA GLY A 766 20.88 0.82 -20.95
C GLY A 766 21.79 1.56 -21.94
N CYS A 767 21.46 2.79 -22.33
CA CYS A 767 22.26 3.57 -23.29
C CYS A 767 23.73 3.73 -22.84
N LEU A 768 24.69 3.26 -23.66
CA LEU A 768 26.14 3.33 -23.34
C LEU A 768 26.73 4.74 -23.42
N LYS A 769 26.08 5.66 -24.13
CA LYS A 769 26.51 7.07 -24.15
C LYS A 769 26.17 7.80 -22.84
N CYS A 770 25.07 7.41 -22.20
CA CYS A 770 24.54 8.10 -21.03
C CYS A 770 24.85 7.38 -19.71
N ASN A 771 25.15 6.07 -19.75
CA ASN A 771 25.36 5.25 -18.58
C ASN A 771 26.59 4.36 -18.75
N GLN A 772 27.27 4.08 -17.63
CA GLN A 772 28.37 3.13 -17.60
C GLN A 772 27.86 1.69 -17.77
N PRO A 773 28.46 0.87 -18.67
CA PRO A 773 27.96 -0.47 -18.98
C PRO A 773 27.87 -1.38 -17.76
N ASP A 774 28.94 -1.42 -16.95
CA ASP A 774 29.08 -2.33 -15.80
C ASP A 774 28.40 -1.81 -14.52
N ALA A 775 27.91 -0.57 -14.53
CA ALA A 775 27.19 -0.02 -13.40
C ALA A 775 25.81 -0.67 -13.27
N ARG A 776 25.39 -0.95 -12.03
CA ARG A 776 24.02 -1.39 -11.74
C ARG A 776 23.03 -0.33 -12.19
N ASN A 777 21.98 -0.75 -12.88
CA ASN A 777 20.96 0.16 -13.35
C ASN A 777 20.18 0.74 -12.16
N PRO A 778 19.94 2.05 -12.08
CA PRO A 778 19.23 2.65 -10.95
C PRO A 778 17.74 2.25 -10.85
N LEU A 779 17.18 1.66 -11.92
CA LEU A 779 15.80 1.17 -12.00
C LEU A 779 15.69 -0.35 -11.79
N ASP A 780 16.80 -1.10 -11.79
CA ASP A 780 16.81 -2.56 -11.61
C ASP A 780 17.79 -2.96 -10.48
N THR A 781 17.31 -3.71 -9.49
CA THR A 781 18.13 -4.08 -8.32
C THR A 781 19.16 -5.18 -8.60
N ILE A 782 19.10 -5.80 -9.78
CA ILE A 782 19.85 -7.01 -10.14
C ILE A 782 20.76 -6.75 -11.34
N LYS A 783 20.25 -6.16 -12.42
CA LYS A 783 20.96 -6.05 -13.72
C LYS A 783 21.81 -4.79 -13.86
N THR A 784 22.85 -4.91 -14.69
CA THR A 784 23.70 -3.81 -15.18
C THR A 784 23.10 -3.12 -16.41
N ASN A 785 23.62 -1.94 -16.77
CA ASN A 785 23.16 -1.23 -17.98
C ASN A 785 23.50 -1.98 -19.26
N GLY A 786 24.66 -2.65 -19.33
CA GLY A 786 25.06 -3.46 -20.48
C GLY A 786 24.11 -4.64 -20.74
N GLU A 787 23.72 -5.37 -19.70
CA GLU A 787 22.78 -6.50 -19.81
C GLU A 787 21.38 -6.05 -20.28
N ILE A 788 20.90 -4.89 -19.81
CA ILE A 788 19.62 -4.32 -20.25
C ILE A 788 19.67 -3.90 -21.72
N LEU A 789 20.80 -3.35 -22.17
CA LEU A 789 20.99 -3.00 -23.58
C LEU A 789 20.97 -4.22 -24.48
N GLU A 790 21.64 -5.32 -24.08
CA GLU A 790 21.60 -6.57 -24.85
C GLU A 790 20.17 -7.08 -25.04
N GLU A 791 19.34 -7.03 -23.99
CA GLU A 791 17.92 -7.41 -24.08
C GLU A 791 17.13 -6.50 -25.03
N THR A 792 17.44 -5.20 -25.03
CA THR A 792 16.82 -4.22 -25.93
C THR A 792 17.19 -4.51 -27.39
N ILE A 793 18.46 -4.75 -27.68
CA ILE A 793 18.93 -5.08 -29.04
C ILE A 793 18.36 -6.43 -29.51
N LYS A 794 18.30 -7.43 -28.62
CA LYS A 794 17.68 -8.74 -28.93
C LYS A 794 16.20 -8.56 -29.33
N ARG A 795 15.46 -7.69 -28.63
CA ARG A 795 14.08 -7.36 -28.99
C ARG A 795 14.00 -6.71 -30.38
N GLN A 796 14.85 -5.74 -30.68
CA GLN A 796 14.87 -5.06 -31.98
C GLN A 796 15.11 -6.06 -33.12
N ALA A 797 16.13 -6.93 -32.99
CA ALA A 797 16.47 -7.93 -34.00
C ALA A 797 15.30 -8.90 -34.28
N ILE A 798 14.48 -9.22 -33.27
CA ILE A 798 13.28 -10.07 -33.45
C ILE A 798 12.23 -9.37 -34.32
N LEU A 799 12.01 -8.06 -34.11
CA LEU A 799 11.05 -7.28 -34.88
C LEU A 799 11.51 -7.10 -36.34
N GLU A 800 12.79 -6.84 -36.56
CA GLU A 800 13.39 -6.74 -37.90
C GLU A 800 13.30 -8.08 -38.65
N LYS A 801 13.63 -9.20 -37.98
CA LYS A 801 13.50 -10.55 -38.57
C LYS A 801 12.05 -10.90 -38.93
N ALA A 802 11.07 -10.31 -38.24
CA ALA A 802 9.65 -10.47 -38.54
C ALA A 802 9.19 -9.66 -39.77
N GLY A 803 10.09 -8.95 -40.46
CA GLY A 803 9.82 -8.26 -41.72
C GLY A 803 9.41 -6.79 -41.58
N TYR A 804 9.59 -6.20 -40.39
CA TYR A 804 9.32 -4.79 -40.15
C TYR A 804 10.58 -3.94 -40.27
N VAL A 805 10.43 -2.72 -40.77
CA VAL A 805 11.51 -1.71 -40.76
C VAL A 805 11.48 -1.00 -39.40
N VAL A 806 12.48 -1.24 -38.54
CA VAL A 806 12.52 -0.65 -37.19
C VAL A 806 13.41 0.60 -37.18
N LYS A 807 12.80 1.77 -36.95
CA LYS A 807 13.49 3.05 -36.72
C LYS A 807 13.61 3.31 -35.23
N VAL A 808 14.84 3.37 -34.74
CA VAL A 808 15.14 3.63 -33.33
C VAL A 808 15.58 5.07 -33.15
N VAL A 809 15.04 5.73 -32.12
CA VAL A 809 15.50 7.06 -31.69
C VAL A 809 15.71 7.06 -30.19
N TRP A 810 16.88 7.51 -29.72
CA TRP A 810 17.19 7.56 -28.30
C TRP A 810 16.71 8.87 -27.65
N GLU A 811 16.38 8.79 -26.36
CA GLU A 811 15.97 9.95 -25.57
C GLU A 811 16.97 11.12 -25.62
N HIS A 812 18.28 10.85 -25.57
CA HIS A 812 19.30 11.91 -25.65
C HIS A 812 19.32 12.59 -27.03
N GLU A 813 19.09 11.83 -28.11
CA GLU A 813 19.02 12.37 -29.47
C GLU A 813 17.82 13.29 -29.64
N ILE A 814 16.66 12.93 -29.07
CA ILE A 814 15.48 13.80 -29.05
C ILE A 814 15.79 15.10 -28.30
N ARG A 815 16.50 15.04 -27.17
CA ARG A 815 16.91 16.22 -26.40
C ARG A 815 17.88 17.12 -27.20
N GLU A 816 18.81 16.54 -27.94
CA GLU A 816 19.71 17.26 -28.84
C GLU A 816 18.97 17.92 -30.02
N GLN A 817 18.01 17.21 -30.63
CA GLN A 817 17.14 17.78 -31.66
C GLN A 817 16.29 18.95 -31.12
N MET A 818 15.75 18.82 -29.91
CA MET A 818 15.02 19.92 -29.26
C MET A 818 15.91 21.13 -28.94
N ALA A 819 17.21 20.91 -28.69
CA ALA A 819 18.16 22.00 -28.45
C ALA A 819 18.46 22.78 -29.74
N SER A 820 18.50 22.09 -30.89
CA SER A 820 18.83 22.66 -32.20
C SER A 820 17.62 23.14 -33.01
N ASN A 821 16.42 22.57 -32.79
CA ASN A 821 15.19 22.88 -33.54
C ASN A 821 14.17 23.66 -32.68
N ARG A 822 14.07 24.98 -32.91
CA ARG A 822 13.14 25.87 -32.20
C ARG A 822 11.67 25.49 -32.40
N ASN A 823 11.29 25.04 -33.60
CA ASN A 823 9.91 24.65 -33.91
C ASN A 823 9.52 23.38 -33.17
N MET A 824 10.41 22.39 -33.12
CA MET A 824 10.21 21.18 -32.34
C MET A 824 10.09 21.48 -30.85
N LYS A 825 10.98 22.34 -30.31
CA LYS A 825 10.93 22.77 -28.91
C LYS A 825 9.60 23.45 -28.57
N GLN A 826 9.12 24.33 -29.45
CA GLN A 826 7.84 25.00 -29.28
C GLN A 826 6.67 24.01 -29.36
N PHE A 827 6.70 23.06 -30.31
CA PHE A 827 5.70 22.01 -30.41
C PHE A 827 5.65 21.13 -29.16
N PHE A 828 6.81 20.70 -28.64
CA PHE A 828 6.87 19.90 -27.42
C PHE A 828 6.35 20.67 -26.19
N ALA A 829 6.57 21.98 -26.12
CA ALA A 829 6.01 22.82 -25.06
C ALA A 829 4.47 22.95 -25.17
N GLN A 830 3.94 23.01 -26.40
CA GLN A 830 2.51 23.19 -26.66
C GLN A 830 1.70 21.87 -26.70
N CYS A 831 2.33 20.74 -27.00
CA CYS A 831 1.67 19.44 -27.11
C CYS A 831 1.27 18.92 -25.72
N ARG A 832 -0.04 18.88 -25.45
CA ARG A 832 -0.61 18.44 -24.16
C ARG A 832 -1.24 17.05 -24.20
N HIS A 833 -1.39 16.44 -25.37
CA HIS A 833 -2.09 15.16 -25.61
C HIS A 833 -1.31 13.90 -25.20
N THR A 834 -0.50 13.98 -24.15
CA THR A 834 0.51 12.95 -23.83
C THR A 834 0.11 12.04 -22.68
N SER A 835 -0.76 12.52 -21.79
CA SER A 835 -1.27 11.78 -20.64
C SER A 835 -2.63 11.15 -20.94
N CYS A 836 -2.92 10.03 -20.27
CA CYS A 836 -4.30 9.59 -20.05
C CYS A 836 -4.97 10.53 -19.06
N LEU A 837 -6.29 10.41 -18.93
CA LEU A 837 -7.02 11.07 -17.86
C LEU A 837 -6.42 10.67 -16.51
N ARG A 838 -5.88 11.65 -15.79
CA ARG A 838 -5.45 11.50 -14.40
C ARG A 838 -6.51 12.14 -13.51
N PRO A 839 -7.10 11.39 -12.56
CA PRO A 839 -8.20 11.90 -11.77
C PRO A 839 -7.78 13.05 -10.84
N ARG A 840 -6.51 13.08 -10.41
CA ARG A 840 -5.95 14.17 -9.59
C ARG A 840 -5.86 15.50 -10.35
N ASP A 841 -5.75 15.47 -11.68
CA ASP A 841 -5.75 16.69 -12.49
C ASP A 841 -7.12 17.38 -12.41
N ALA A 842 -8.21 16.62 -12.19
CA ALA A 842 -9.55 17.15 -11.95
C ALA A 842 -9.80 17.62 -10.50
N MET A 843 -8.90 17.34 -9.56
CA MET A 843 -9.09 17.66 -8.15
C MET A 843 -8.72 19.11 -7.87
N TYR A 844 -9.62 20.05 -8.10
CA TYR A 844 -9.41 21.48 -7.80
C TYR A 844 -9.91 21.87 -6.40
N GLY A 845 -9.31 22.88 -5.78
CA GLY A 845 -9.77 23.42 -4.50
C GLY A 845 -10.98 24.36 -4.63
N GLY A 846 -11.28 25.07 -3.55
CA GLY A 846 -12.29 26.14 -3.54
C GLY A 846 -11.86 27.39 -4.31
N ARG A 847 -12.84 28.17 -4.78
CA ARG A 847 -12.61 29.47 -5.44
C ARG A 847 -12.36 30.55 -4.38
N THR A 848 -11.25 31.27 -4.51
CA THR A 848 -10.94 32.41 -3.63
C THR A 848 -10.38 33.57 -4.46
N GLN A 849 -11.12 34.67 -4.51
CA GLN A 849 -10.70 35.88 -5.21
C GLN A 849 -11.42 37.15 -4.73
N PRO A 850 -10.78 38.32 -4.82
CA PRO A 850 -11.47 39.61 -4.77
C PRO A 850 -12.14 39.92 -6.12
N PHE A 851 -13.36 40.44 -6.06
CA PHE A 851 -14.11 41.02 -7.19
C PHE A 851 -14.04 42.54 -7.19
N LYS A 852 -13.95 43.13 -5.99
CA LYS A 852 -13.73 44.57 -5.79
C LYS A 852 -12.84 44.79 -4.57
N TYR A 853 -11.80 45.60 -4.73
CA TYR A 853 -10.81 45.82 -3.67
C TYR A 853 -11.34 46.67 -2.51
N ILE A 854 -12.27 47.59 -2.78
CA ILE A 854 -12.90 48.44 -1.77
C ILE A 854 -14.42 48.45 -1.99
N LEU A 855 -15.16 48.00 -0.99
CA LEU A 855 -16.60 48.16 -0.89
C LEU A 855 -16.93 49.14 0.23
N ILE A 856 -17.83 50.07 -0.05
CA ILE A 856 -18.32 51.07 0.91
C ILE A 856 -19.84 51.04 0.81
N ALA A 857 -20.50 50.80 1.94
CA ALA A 857 -21.95 50.92 2.04
C ALA A 857 -22.34 52.39 2.21
N ASP A 858 -23.34 52.85 1.46
CA ASP A 858 -23.97 54.15 1.70
C ASP A 858 -25.03 54.06 2.84
N LYS A 859 -25.92 55.06 2.94
CA LYS A 859 -26.97 55.07 3.98
C LYS A 859 -28.11 54.07 3.74
N CYS A 860 -28.28 53.62 2.50
CA CYS A 860 -29.37 52.77 2.02
C CYS A 860 -28.86 51.41 1.50
N GLU A 861 -27.58 51.12 1.70
CA GLU A 861 -26.90 49.88 1.31
C GLU A 861 -26.28 49.21 2.53
N ASN A 862 -26.12 47.89 2.44
CA ASN A 862 -25.40 47.10 3.41
C ASN A 862 -24.41 46.17 2.73
N ILE A 863 -23.21 46.05 3.31
CA ILE A 863 -22.27 44.99 2.94
C ILE A 863 -22.62 43.73 3.74
N ARG A 864 -22.94 42.66 3.01
CA ARG A 864 -23.27 41.35 3.57
C ARG A 864 -22.04 40.46 3.52
N TYR A 865 -21.84 39.68 4.58
CA TYR A 865 -20.85 38.62 4.63
C TYR A 865 -21.59 37.35 5.05
N LEU A 866 -21.82 36.48 4.07
CA LEU A 866 -22.52 35.21 4.25
C LEU A 866 -21.57 34.03 4.04
N ASP A 867 -21.69 33.01 4.88
CA ASP A 867 -20.91 31.75 4.86
C ASP A 867 -21.85 30.55 4.83
N PHE A 868 -21.57 29.55 4.00
CA PHE A 868 -22.36 28.32 3.95
C PHE A 868 -22.13 27.48 5.21
N CYS A 869 -23.21 27.16 5.92
CA CYS A 869 -23.17 26.24 7.06
C CYS A 869 -22.73 24.84 6.60
N SER A 870 -21.44 24.53 6.71
CA SER A 870 -20.84 23.23 6.38
C SER A 870 -21.10 22.79 4.92
N LEU A 871 -20.59 23.57 3.96
CA LEU A 871 -20.77 23.33 2.52
C LEU A 871 -20.36 21.91 2.08
N TYR A 872 -19.15 21.43 2.40
CA TYR A 872 -18.73 20.10 1.96
C TYR A 872 -19.54 18.96 2.58
N PRO A 873 -19.88 18.98 3.88
CA PRO A 873 -20.84 18.02 4.45
C PRO A 873 -22.21 18.06 3.78
N PHE A 874 -22.75 19.26 3.49
CA PHE A 874 -24.01 19.40 2.75
C PHE A 874 -23.93 18.78 1.36
N VAL A 875 -22.82 18.99 0.63
CA VAL A 875 -22.57 18.36 -0.67
C VAL A 875 -22.49 16.84 -0.53
N ASN A 876 -21.76 16.32 0.45
CA ASN A 876 -21.66 14.87 0.66
C ASN A 876 -23.01 14.21 0.98
N MET A 877 -23.93 14.96 1.57
CA MET A 877 -25.29 14.50 1.87
C MET A 877 -26.22 14.56 0.65
N THR A 878 -26.10 15.60 -0.17
CA THR A 878 -27.08 15.89 -1.24
C THR A 878 -26.63 15.47 -2.64
N ALA A 879 -25.32 15.44 -2.91
CA ALA A 879 -24.78 15.09 -4.21
C ALA A 879 -24.87 13.57 -4.47
N ALA A 880 -24.90 13.22 -5.75
CA ALA A 880 -24.79 11.84 -6.19
C ALA A 880 -23.32 11.46 -6.40
N TYR A 881 -22.95 10.26 -5.95
CA TYR A 881 -21.61 9.69 -6.11
C TYR A 881 -21.67 8.38 -6.91
N PRO A 882 -20.68 8.12 -7.78
CA PRO A 882 -20.67 6.91 -8.58
C PRO A 882 -20.21 5.70 -7.75
N THR A 883 -20.85 4.56 -7.97
CA THR A 883 -20.46 3.27 -7.38
C THR A 883 -19.73 2.39 -8.39
N GLY A 884 -18.81 1.55 -7.91
CA GLY A 884 -18.04 0.65 -8.77
C GLY A 884 -17.07 1.36 -9.72
N GLN A 885 -16.72 0.70 -10.84
CA GLN A 885 -15.76 1.21 -11.81
C GLN A 885 -16.42 1.95 -12.99
N PRO A 886 -15.74 2.97 -13.54
CA PRO A 886 -16.17 3.64 -14.76
C PRO A 886 -15.90 2.79 -15.99
N GLU A 887 -16.65 3.06 -17.05
CA GLU A 887 -16.27 2.76 -18.42
C GLU A 887 -15.24 3.79 -18.92
N ILE A 888 -14.17 3.31 -19.56
CA ILE A 888 -13.08 4.15 -20.07
C ILE A 888 -13.23 4.30 -21.58
N ILE A 889 -13.70 5.47 -22.00
CA ILE A 889 -13.96 5.79 -23.41
C ILE A 889 -12.78 6.63 -23.93
N THR A 890 -12.12 6.16 -24.99
CA THR A 890 -10.93 6.82 -25.57
C THR A 890 -11.09 7.18 -27.05
N GLU A 891 -12.18 6.78 -27.69
CA GLU A 891 -12.45 6.97 -29.11
C GLU A 891 -13.95 6.96 -29.39
N ASN A 892 -14.35 7.31 -30.63
CA ASN A 892 -15.75 7.38 -31.08
C ASN A 892 -16.64 8.26 -30.19
N PHE A 893 -16.13 9.44 -29.82
CA PHE A 893 -16.88 10.39 -29.03
C PHE A 893 -18.05 10.98 -29.85
N ASP A 894 -19.21 11.09 -29.21
CA ASP A 894 -20.39 11.71 -29.82
C ASP A 894 -20.35 13.22 -29.65
N TYR A 895 -20.05 13.92 -30.75
CA TYR A 895 -20.14 15.39 -30.84
C TYR A 895 -21.47 15.86 -31.45
N ALA A 896 -22.32 14.95 -31.95
CA ALA A 896 -23.45 15.28 -32.81
C ALA A 896 -24.65 15.86 -32.05
N SER A 897 -24.74 15.66 -30.73
CA SER A 897 -25.90 16.06 -29.92
C SER A 897 -25.84 17.48 -29.34
N GLY A 898 -24.76 18.24 -29.60
CA GLY A 898 -24.59 19.61 -29.08
C GLY A 898 -24.54 19.73 -27.54
N SER A 899 -24.59 18.61 -26.81
CA SER A 899 -24.66 18.52 -25.36
C SER A 899 -23.80 17.36 -24.86
N LEU A 900 -23.16 17.51 -23.69
CA LEU A 900 -22.25 16.51 -23.15
C LEU A 900 -23.05 15.31 -22.59
N GLN A 901 -23.11 14.21 -23.33
CA GLN A 901 -23.82 12.97 -22.95
C GLN A 901 -23.12 12.18 -21.83
N TYR A 902 -21.86 12.50 -21.54
CA TYR A 902 -21.06 11.76 -20.59
C TYR A 902 -21.24 12.27 -19.16
N ARG A 903 -21.40 11.34 -18.22
CA ARG A 903 -21.44 11.61 -16.78
C ARG A 903 -20.24 10.98 -16.05
N GLY A 904 -19.41 11.80 -15.41
CA GLY A 904 -18.18 11.37 -14.74
C GLY A 904 -17.02 12.37 -14.93
N LEU A 905 -15.82 11.88 -15.26
CA LEU A 905 -14.65 12.75 -15.51
C LEU A 905 -14.37 12.84 -17.01
N VAL A 906 -14.10 14.04 -17.50
CA VAL A 906 -13.86 14.32 -18.92
C VAL A 906 -12.53 15.06 -19.07
N TYR A 907 -11.60 14.47 -19.83
CA TYR A 907 -10.35 15.11 -20.24
C TYR A 907 -10.53 15.66 -21.65
N CYS A 908 -10.49 16.98 -21.81
CA CYS A 908 -10.83 17.65 -23.07
C CYS A 908 -10.09 18.99 -23.26
N ASP A 909 -10.18 19.50 -24.49
CA ASP A 909 -9.87 20.88 -24.86
C ASP A 909 -11.17 21.67 -24.99
N VAL A 910 -11.23 22.82 -24.31
CA VAL A 910 -12.39 23.70 -24.29
C VAL A 910 -11.94 25.12 -24.59
N ASN A 911 -12.64 25.79 -25.49
CA ASN A 911 -12.47 27.21 -25.77
C ASN A 911 -13.42 28.01 -24.88
N PRO A 912 -12.91 28.82 -23.92
CA PRO A 912 -13.78 29.65 -23.08
C PRO A 912 -14.46 30.77 -23.87
N SER A 913 -15.63 31.21 -23.38
CA SER A 913 -16.28 32.44 -23.86
C SER A 913 -15.36 33.66 -23.70
N LYS A 914 -15.53 34.68 -24.55
CA LYS A 914 -14.59 35.81 -24.61
C LYS A 914 -14.73 36.84 -23.49
N ASN A 915 -15.93 37.03 -22.97
CA ASN A 915 -16.31 38.15 -22.11
C ASN A 915 -17.19 37.73 -20.92
N LEU A 916 -16.93 36.55 -20.36
CA LEU A 916 -17.66 36.06 -19.19
C LEU A 916 -17.04 36.62 -17.88
N GLU A 917 -17.80 37.42 -17.14
CA GLU A 917 -17.33 38.06 -15.89
C GLU A 917 -17.12 37.06 -14.75
N LEU A 918 -17.93 36.00 -14.73
CA LEU A 918 -17.82 34.89 -13.78
C LEU A 918 -17.47 33.58 -14.53
N PRO A 919 -16.18 33.31 -14.82
CA PRO A 919 -15.79 32.06 -15.45
C PRO A 919 -16.02 30.88 -14.52
N ILE A 920 -16.31 29.72 -15.12
CA ILE A 920 -16.79 28.52 -14.43
C ILE A 920 -15.66 27.51 -14.23
N LEU A 921 -14.91 27.23 -15.30
CA LEU A 921 -13.92 26.15 -15.27
C LEU A 921 -12.65 26.53 -14.49
N PRO A 922 -12.26 25.73 -13.49
CA PRO A 922 -10.98 25.91 -12.82
C PRO A 922 -9.80 25.52 -13.73
N TYR A 923 -8.69 26.25 -13.59
CA TYR A 923 -7.46 26.02 -14.34
C TYR A 923 -6.22 26.29 -13.46
N ARG A 924 -5.18 25.46 -13.59
CA ARG A 924 -3.92 25.65 -12.86
C ARG A 924 -2.86 26.29 -13.76
N ALA A 925 -2.37 27.47 -13.36
CA ALA A 925 -1.26 28.14 -14.03
C ALA A 925 -0.35 28.81 -12.99
N GLY A 926 0.97 28.84 -13.24
CA GLY A 926 1.98 29.45 -12.36
C GLY A 926 1.85 29.07 -10.87
N GLY A 927 1.52 27.80 -10.59
CA GLY A 927 1.34 27.27 -9.24
C GLY A 927 0.05 27.71 -8.52
N LYS A 928 -0.90 28.35 -9.21
CA LYS A 928 -2.14 28.89 -8.65
C LYS A 928 -3.37 28.29 -9.31
N LEU A 929 -4.48 28.29 -8.57
CA LEU A 929 -5.82 28.00 -9.09
C LEU A 929 -6.47 29.30 -9.58
N LEU A 930 -6.81 29.32 -10.86
CA LEU A 930 -7.39 30.44 -11.60
C LEU A 930 -8.70 30.01 -12.26
N PHE A 931 -9.48 31.00 -12.71
CA PHE A 931 -10.68 30.81 -13.54
C PHE A 931 -10.56 31.69 -14.80
N PRO A 932 -9.68 31.34 -15.76
CA PRO A 932 -9.36 32.19 -16.90
C PRO A 932 -10.26 31.92 -18.13
N LEU A 933 -10.25 32.87 -19.06
CA LEU A 933 -10.85 32.80 -20.40
C LEU A 933 -9.80 32.68 -21.52
N CYS A 934 -8.52 32.79 -21.19
CA CYS A 934 -7.40 32.59 -22.12
C CYS A 934 -6.24 31.90 -21.40
N ARG A 935 -5.80 30.78 -21.96
CA ARG A 935 -4.64 30.02 -21.48
C ARG A 935 -3.37 30.86 -21.45
N SER A 936 -3.02 31.52 -22.55
CA SER A 936 -1.79 32.31 -22.65
C SER A 936 -1.73 33.45 -21.61
N CYS A 937 -2.84 34.16 -21.38
CA CYS A 937 -2.91 35.19 -20.32
C CYS A 937 -2.69 34.58 -18.93
N ALA A 938 -3.34 33.45 -18.64
CA ALA A 938 -3.21 32.77 -17.35
C ALA A 938 -1.78 32.25 -17.10
N GLU A 939 -1.10 31.74 -18.13
CA GLU A 939 0.26 31.20 -18.02
C GLU A 939 1.32 32.28 -17.92
N ASN A 940 1.15 33.39 -18.64
CA ASN A 940 2.04 34.54 -18.57
C ASN A 940 1.78 35.40 -17.33
N MET A 941 0.69 35.14 -16.59
CA MET A 941 0.23 35.97 -15.46
C MET A 941 0.05 37.44 -15.84
N ASP A 942 -0.42 37.68 -17.06
CA ASP A 942 -0.59 39.04 -17.60
C ASP A 942 -1.86 39.69 -17.02
N ALA A 943 -1.68 40.40 -15.91
CA ALA A 943 -2.73 41.13 -15.20
C ALA A 943 -2.85 42.60 -15.65
N SER A 944 -2.03 43.03 -16.63
CA SER A 944 -1.75 44.45 -16.88
C SER A 944 -2.54 45.06 -18.04
N SER A 945 -2.98 44.24 -19.00
CA SER A 945 -3.61 44.73 -20.23
C SER A 945 -4.80 43.90 -20.67
N GLU A 946 -5.60 44.45 -21.58
CA GLU A 946 -6.68 43.68 -22.21
C GLU A 946 -6.11 42.54 -23.06
N CYS A 947 -6.81 41.41 -23.07
CA CYS A 947 -6.35 40.25 -23.82
C CYS A 947 -6.36 40.52 -25.33
N THR A 948 -5.18 40.49 -25.94
CA THR A 948 -4.97 40.65 -27.39
C THR A 948 -5.02 39.33 -28.17
N HIS A 949 -5.04 38.18 -27.47
CA HIS A 949 -5.11 36.87 -28.11
C HIS A 949 -6.48 36.64 -28.77
N ARG A 950 -6.46 36.53 -30.10
CA ARG A 950 -7.65 36.25 -30.94
C ARG A 950 -7.74 34.80 -31.38
N ASN A 951 -6.61 34.13 -31.52
CA ASN A 951 -6.50 32.76 -31.99
C ASN A 951 -6.98 31.77 -30.93
N VAL A 952 -7.91 30.88 -31.29
CA VAL A 952 -8.34 29.76 -30.43
C VAL A 952 -7.13 29.01 -29.91
N GLN A 953 -6.12 28.76 -30.74
CA GLN A 953 -4.92 28.01 -30.38
C GLN A 953 -4.18 28.60 -29.15
N GLN A 954 -4.27 29.91 -28.93
CA GLN A 954 -3.67 30.61 -27.77
C GLN A 954 -4.61 30.64 -26.55
N ARG A 955 -5.93 30.52 -26.77
CA ARG A 955 -6.96 30.71 -25.74
C ARG A 955 -7.41 29.41 -25.08
N TYR A 956 -7.56 28.31 -25.82
CA TYR A 956 -8.20 27.10 -25.32
C TYR A 956 -7.50 26.50 -24.10
N LEU A 957 -8.30 26.00 -23.16
CA LEU A 957 -7.86 25.31 -21.97
C LEU A 957 -7.85 23.81 -22.23
N THR A 958 -6.78 23.12 -21.81
CA THR A 958 -6.73 21.66 -21.77
C THR A 958 -6.75 21.24 -20.31
N GLY A 959 -7.68 20.37 -19.93
CA GLY A 959 -7.82 19.94 -18.54
C GLY A 959 -8.80 18.79 -18.37
N THR A 960 -8.83 18.25 -17.16
CA THR A 960 -9.81 17.26 -16.74
C THR A 960 -10.81 17.93 -15.82
N TRP A 961 -12.11 17.78 -16.09
CA TRP A 961 -13.18 18.36 -15.28
C TRP A 961 -14.26 17.33 -14.97
N TYR A 962 -15.02 17.59 -13.91
CA TYR A 962 -16.26 16.87 -13.64
C TYR A 962 -17.32 17.27 -14.68
N SER A 963 -18.09 16.30 -15.17
CA SER A 963 -19.04 16.51 -16.27
C SER A 963 -20.05 17.63 -16.01
N GLU A 964 -20.54 17.80 -14.77
CA GLU A 964 -21.52 18.86 -14.46
C GLU A 964 -20.92 20.26 -14.45
N GLU A 965 -19.64 20.43 -14.06
CA GLU A 965 -18.93 21.71 -14.23
C GLU A 965 -18.75 22.03 -15.72
N LEU A 966 -18.45 21.02 -16.53
CA LEU A 966 -18.28 21.18 -17.96
C LEU A 966 -19.61 21.51 -18.65
N LYS A 967 -20.72 20.84 -18.30
CA LYS A 967 -22.06 21.13 -18.82
C LYS A 967 -22.46 22.60 -18.55
N LEU A 968 -22.32 23.05 -17.30
CA LEU A 968 -22.60 24.45 -16.96
C LEU A 968 -21.72 25.41 -17.75
N ALA A 969 -20.44 25.09 -17.98
CA ALA A 969 -19.58 25.91 -18.81
C ALA A 969 -20.08 26.00 -20.26
N LEU A 970 -20.47 24.88 -20.87
CA LEU A 970 -21.02 24.86 -22.24
C LEU A 970 -22.32 25.69 -22.34
N GLU A 971 -23.21 25.58 -21.35
CA GLU A 971 -24.43 26.41 -21.26
C GLU A 971 -24.13 27.92 -21.17
N ASN A 972 -22.94 28.31 -20.70
CA ASN A 972 -22.51 29.71 -20.58
C ASN A 972 -21.50 30.10 -21.69
N GLY A 973 -21.60 29.46 -22.86
CA GLY A 973 -20.92 29.88 -24.09
C GLY A 973 -19.48 29.37 -24.26
N TYR A 974 -19.07 28.36 -23.48
CA TYR A 974 -17.84 27.62 -23.78
C TYR A 974 -18.07 26.68 -24.97
N GLU A 975 -17.03 26.45 -25.77
CA GLU A 975 -17.07 25.58 -26.94
C GLU A 975 -16.16 24.37 -26.70
N LEU A 976 -16.73 23.16 -26.77
CA LEU A 976 -15.97 21.91 -26.66
C LEU A 976 -15.24 21.65 -27.99
N LEU A 977 -13.91 21.69 -27.97
CA LEU A 977 -13.10 21.50 -29.18
C LEU A 977 -12.79 20.03 -29.43
N ARG A 978 -12.34 19.32 -28.37
CA ARG A 978 -11.89 17.92 -28.49
C ARG A 978 -11.96 17.20 -27.16
N ILE A 979 -12.51 16.00 -27.17
CA ILE A 979 -12.43 15.04 -26.05
C ILE A 979 -11.24 14.11 -26.28
N HIS A 980 -10.43 13.92 -25.24
CA HIS A 980 -9.26 13.03 -25.26
C HIS A 980 -9.56 11.69 -24.58
N GLU A 981 -10.28 11.71 -23.46
CA GLU A 981 -10.65 10.52 -22.69
C GLU A 981 -11.81 10.85 -21.74
N VAL A 982 -12.73 9.90 -21.55
CA VAL A 982 -13.87 10.02 -20.63
C VAL A 982 -13.91 8.81 -19.71
N TRP A 983 -14.10 9.07 -18.42
CA TRP A 983 -14.47 8.05 -17.44
C TRP A 983 -15.95 8.20 -17.12
N HIS A 984 -16.76 7.32 -17.71
CA HIS A 984 -18.20 7.37 -17.65
C HIS A 984 -18.75 6.37 -16.63
N TRP A 985 -19.73 6.79 -15.82
CA TRP A 985 -20.57 5.88 -15.06
C TRP A 985 -22.00 6.02 -15.53
N ASP A 986 -22.62 4.89 -15.87
CA ASP A 986 -24.05 4.79 -16.15
C ASP A 986 -24.88 5.41 -15.03
N ASP A 987 -26.00 6.05 -15.36
CA ASP A 987 -26.88 6.70 -14.37
C ASP A 987 -27.34 5.76 -13.24
N SER A 988 -27.49 4.46 -13.51
CA SER A 988 -27.83 3.45 -12.51
C SER A 988 -26.76 3.24 -11.43
N LYS A 989 -25.50 3.64 -11.69
CA LYS A 989 -24.39 3.55 -10.73
C LYS A 989 -24.28 4.78 -9.84
N TRP A 990 -25.03 5.85 -10.12
CA TRP A 990 -25.03 7.06 -9.31
C TRP A 990 -25.99 6.91 -8.14
N GLN A 991 -25.44 6.85 -6.94
CA GLN A 991 -26.24 6.87 -5.73
C GLN A 991 -26.23 8.28 -5.16
N THR A 992 -27.41 8.87 -5.04
CA THR A 992 -27.64 10.02 -4.16
C THR A 992 -27.40 9.58 -2.72
N GLY A 993 -26.95 10.48 -1.84
CA GLY A 993 -26.71 10.20 -0.41
C GLY A 993 -27.91 9.71 0.43
N TRP A 994 -29.05 9.39 -0.21
CA TRP A 994 -30.24 8.86 0.42
C TRP A 994 -30.07 7.37 0.79
N PRO A 995 -30.52 6.92 1.97
CA PRO A 995 -30.50 5.52 2.37
C PRO A 995 -31.19 4.60 1.37
N SER A 996 -30.73 3.34 1.32
CA SER A 996 -31.33 2.30 0.49
C SER A 996 -32.82 2.13 0.82
N GLY A 997 -33.70 2.52 -0.11
CA GLY A 997 -35.17 2.46 0.04
C GLY A 997 -35.92 3.74 -0.35
N VAL A 998 -35.20 4.85 -0.62
CA VAL A 998 -35.79 6.15 -0.95
C VAL A 998 -35.58 6.47 -2.43
N VAL A 999 -36.58 6.23 -3.27
CA VAL A 999 -36.43 6.25 -4.75
C VAL A 999 -37.22 7.38 -5.40
N THR A 1000 -38.45 7.63 -4.94
CA THR A 1000 -39.36 8.64 -5.52
C THR A 1000 -39.22 10.02 -4.89
N GLU A 1001 -39.70 11.07 -5.57
CA GLU A 1001 -39.67 12.44 -5.02
C GLU A 1001 -40.53 12.58 -3.76
N GLU A 1002 -41.65 11.87 -3.70
CA GLU A 1002 -42.51 11.75 -2.52
C GLU A 1002 -41.85 10.96 -1.39
N GLU A 1003 -41.10 9.89 -1.68
CA GLU A 1003 -40.30 9.17 -0.67
C GLU A 1003 -39.11 9.98 -0.21
N ARG A 1004 -38.52 10.84 -1.06
CA ARG A 1004 -37.45 11.78 -0.67
C ARG A 1004 -38.00 12.88 0.20
N LEU A 1005 -39.14 13.47 -0.14
CA LEU A 1005 -39.85 14.44 0.70
C LEU A 1005 -40.29 13.79 2.01
N LYS A 1006 -40.79 12.56 1.95
CA LYS A 1006 -41.14 11.76 3.12
C LYS A 1006 -39.90 11.35 3.91
N HIS A 1007 -38.75 11.10 3.30
CA HIS A 1007 -37.49 10.82 4.00
C HIS A 1007 -36.82 12.09 4.53
N ILE A 1008 -37.05 13.26 3.93
CA ILE A 1008 -36.68 14.57 4.48
C ILE A 1008 -37.58 14.92 5.66
N GLN A 1009 -38.90 14.70 5.52
CA GLN A 1009 -39.87 14.80 6.62
C GLN A 1009 -39.64 13.71 7.67
N ASP A 1010 -39.19 12.52 7.28
CA ASP A 1010 -38.79 11.44 8.18
C ASP A 1010 -37.38 11.69 8.69
N ILE A 1011 -36.53 12.53 8.12
CA ILE A 1011 -35.31 13.00 8.80
C ILE A 1011 -35.75 14.04 9.85
N GLU A 1012 -36.63 14.96 9.48
CA GLU A 1012 -37.27 15.92 10.39
C GLU A 1012 -38.02 15.22 11.55
N ASN A 1013 -38.63 14.06 11.30
CA ASN A 1013 -39.39 13.27 12.27
C ASN A 1013 -38.61 12.06 12.88
N THR A 1014 -37.56 11.53 12.21
CA THR A 1014 -36.88 10.24 12.50
C THR A 1014 -35.35 10.33 12.59
N ASP A 1015 -34.67 11.39 12.14
CA ASP A 1015 -33.24 11.60 12.53
C ASP A 1015 -33.11 11.66 14.05
N GLY A 1016 -34.23 11.79 14.77
CA GLY A 1016 -34.26 11.43 16.17
C GLY A 1016 -33.31 12.28 16.98
N VAL A 1017 -32.90 13.44 16.45
CA VAL A 1017 -32.49 14.56 17.27
C VAL A 1017 -33.76 15.08 17.92
N LYS A 1018 -34.28 14.28 18.88
CA LYS A 1018 -34.83 14.85 20.10
C LYS A 1018 -33.66 15.61 20.67
N LEU A 1019 -33.55 16.86 20.24
CA LEU A 1019 -32.94 17.94 20.98
C LEU A 1019 -33.60 17.85 22.35
N THR A 1020 -33.01 17.03 23.23
CA THR A 1020 -33.44 16.93 24.61
C THR A 1020 -33.15 18.33 25.09
N TYR A 1021 -34.19 19.12 25.37
CA TYR A 1021 -34.03 20.54 25.63
C TYR A 1021 -32.93 20.77 26.68
N GLU A 1022 -32.79 19.83 27.63
CA GLU A 1022 -31.79 19.81 28.69
C GLU A 1022 -30.35 19.51 28.22
N LYS A 1023 -30.14 19.04 26.98
CA LYS A 1023 -28.84 18.66 26.39
C LYS A 1023 -28.40 19.54 25.22
N ILE A 1024 -29.22 20.50 24.80
CA ILE A 1024 -28.83 21.49 23.78
C ILE A 1024 -28.02 22.59 24.48
N GLU A 1025 -26.70 22.43 24.51
CA GLU A 1025 -25.80 23.44 25.03
C GLU A 1025 -24.92 23.98 23.91
N LYS A 1026 -24.78 25.31 23.83
CA LYS A 1026 -23.85 25.95 22.89
C LYS A 1026 -22.41 25.63 23.32
N ASN A 1027 -21.82 24.58 22.74
CA ASN A 1027 -20.39 24.26 22.90
C ASN A 1027 -19.65 24.47 21.57
N PRO A 1028 -19.01 25.64 21.37
CA PRO A 1028 -18.33 25.99 20.13
C PRO A 1028 -17.22 25.01 19.72
N ALA A 1029 -16.56 24.37 20.69
CA ALA A 1029 -15.41 23.53 20.40
C ALA A 1029 -15.79 22.07 20.12
N LEU A 1030 -16.84 21.50 20.74
CA LEU A 1030 -17.43 20.24 20.27
C LEU A 1030 -18.05 20.39 18.88
N ARG A 1031 -18.72 21.52 18.60
CA ARG A 1031 -19.22 21.83 17.25
C ARG A 1031 -18.07 21.91 16.24
N SER A 1032 -16.96 22.54 16.61
CA SER A 1032 -15.73 22.57 15.79
C SER A 1032 -15.17 21.16 15.53
N MET A 1033 -15.13 20.31 16.56
CA MET A 1033 -14.71 18.90 16.41
C MET A 1033 -15.65 18.10 15.50
N ALA A 1034 -16.96 18.22 15.65
CA ALA A 1034 -17.93 17.56 14.77
C ALA A 1034 -17.77 18.05 13.31
N LYS A 1035 -17.61 19.37 13.11
CA LYS A 1035 -17.29 19.96 11.80
C LYS A 1035 -15.99 19.38 11.24
N LEU A 1036 -14.97 19.18 12.07
CA LEU A 1036 -13.72 18.53 11.67
C LEU A 1036 -13.91 17.07 11.27
N PHE A 1037 -14.72 16.27 11.97
CA PHE A 1037 -15.03 14.89 11.57
C PHE A 1037 -15.65 14.84 10.18
N LEU A 1038 -16.66 15.69 9.95
CA LEU A 1038 -17.37 15.77 8.67
C LEU A 1038 -16.47 16.29 7.54
N ASN A 1039 -15.64 17.30 7.82
CA ASN A 1039 -14.70 17.86 6.85
C ASN A 1039 -13.49 16.94 6.60
N SER A 1040 -13.16 16.04 7.53
CA SER A 1040 -12.01 15.12 7.44
C SER A 1040 -12.28 13.87 6.60
N ALA A 1041 -13.51 13.66 6.12
CA ALA A 1041 -13.88 12.47 5.36
C ALA A 1041 -13.21 12.39 3.96
N TRP A 1042 -12.55 13.45 3.48
CA TRP A 1042 -12.07 13.53 2.08
C TRP A 1042 -10.70 14.22 1.89
N GLU A 1043 -10.01 14.67 2.94
CA GLU A 1043 -8.69 15.30 2.83
C GLU A 1043 -7.54 14.33 3.18
N TYR A 1044 -6.55 14.16 2.29
CA TYR A 1044 -5.09 14.30 2.57
C TYR A 1044 -4.20 13.89 1.38
N GLU A 1045 -3.14 14.68 1.14
CA GLU A 1045 -1.88 14.23 0.53
C GLU A 1045 -0.68 14.92 1.21
N MET A 1046 0.50 14.28 1.16
CA MET A 1046 1.77 14.77 1.71
C MET A 1046 2.51 15.63 0.67
N THR A 1047 2.87 16.86 1.02
CA THR A 1047 3.68 17.75 0.16
C THR A 1047 4.89 18.28 0.92
N SER A 1048 6.09 17.90 0.46
CA SER A 1048 7.41 18.60 0.53
C SER A 1048 8.60 17.87 1.20
N LEU A 1049 9.79 18.13 0.63
CA LEU A 1049 11.15 17.66 0.93
C LEU A 1049 12.08 18.83 1.34
N ASP A 1050 13.19 18.52 2.02
CA ASP A 1050 14.37 19.40 2.22
C ASP A 1050 15.67 18.52 2.25
N ASP A 1051 16.79 18.98 1.67
CA ASP A 1051 18.13 18.35 1.64
C ASP A 1051 19.09 18.83 2.77
N ILE A 1052 20.13 18.03 3.12
CA ILE A 1052 21.06 18.20 4.27
C ILE A 1052 22.52 17.79 3.93
N GLN A 1053 23.51 18.34 4.65
CA GLN A 1053 24.97 18.05 4.59
C GLN A 1053 25.57 17.48 5.91
N HIS A 1054 26.60 16.62 5.74
CA HIS A 1054 27.70 16.09 6.61
C HIS A 1054 27.49 15.04 7.75
N ASP A 1055 28.31 13.98 7.63
CA ASP A 1055 28.77 12.83 8.48
C ASP A 1055 27.83 11.73 9.00
N ILE A 1056 26.49 11.85 8.88
CA ILE A 1056 25.56 10.70 8.87
C ILE A 1056 24.51 10.95 7.79
N THR A 1057 24.44 10.13 6.75
CA THR A 1057 23.55 10.36 5.60
C THR A 1057 22.19 9.66 5.77
N MET A 1058 21.15 10.43 6.10
CA MET A 1058 19.76 9.95 5.98
C MET A 1058 19.27 10.15 4.54
N ILE A 1059 19.44 9.14 3.69
CA ILE A 1059 18.98 9.18 2.29
C ILE A 1059 17.44 9.05 2.27
N SER A 1060 16.73 10.17 2.09
CA SER A 1060 15.32 10.17 1.75
C SER A 1060 15.18 10.03 0.24
N ARG A 1061 14.75 8.86 -0.25
CA ARG A 1061 14.45 8.65 -1.67
C ARG A 1061 13.05 9.17 -1.96
N MET A 1062 12.91 10.15 -2.84
CA MET A 1062 11.61 10.54 -3.38
C MET A 1062 11.19 9.53 -4.43
N LYS A 1063 9.93 9.09 -4.42
CA LYS A 1063 9.33 8.56 -5.65
C LYS A 1063 9.24 9.71 -6.63
N LEU A 1064 9.68 9.52 -7.87
CA LEU A 1064 9.47 10.48 -8.96
C LEU A 1064 7.99 10.94 -8.96
N ASP A 1065 7.75 12.25 -9.09
CA ASP A 1065 6.42 12.88 -9.06
C ASP A 1065 5.39 12.25 -10.03
N ASP A 1066 5.86 11.46 -11.00
CA ASP A 1066 5.03 10.78 -11.99
C ASP A 1066 4.33 9.49 -11.47
N TYR A 1067 4.60 9.01 -10.25
CA TYR A 1067 4.00 7.76 -9.75
C TYR A 1067 3.46 7.85 -8.31
N LEU A 1068 2.14 8.02 -8.18
CA LEU A 1068 1.41 7.95 -6.92
C LEU A 1068 0.92 6.52 -6.62
N ASP A 1069 1.05 6.08 -5.37
CA ASP A 1069 0.49 4.80 -4.91
C ASP A 1069 -1.00 4.96 -4.59
N THR A 1070 -1.86 4.27 -5.33
CA THR A 1070 -3.31 4.21 -5.02
C THR A 1070 -3.54 3.55 -3.67
N LYS A 1071 -4.17 4.28 -2.73
CA LYS A 1071 -4.50 3.76 -1.40
C LYS A 1071 -5.74 2.86 -1.43
N LYS A 1072 -5.81 1.90 -0.51
CA LYS A 1072 -7.00 1.04 -0.37
C LYS A 1072 -8.16 1.83 0.21
N TYR A 1073 -9.37 1.62 -0.32
CA TYR A 1073 -10.61 2.28 0.10
C TYR A 1073 -10.65 3.80 -0.14
N ALA A 1074 -9.62 4.38 -0.78
CA ALA A 1074 -9.64 5.77 -1.20
C ALA A 1074 -10.16 5.86 -2.65
N ASN A 1075 -11.02 6.83 -2.90
CA ASN A 1075 -11.51 7.15 -4.25
C ASN A 1075 -11.39 8.67 -4.48
N VAL A 1076 -10.39 9.05 -5.27
CA VAL A 1076 -10.11 10.45 -5.62
C VAL A 1076 -11.28 11.13 -6.35
N VAL A 1077 -12.10 10.38 -7.09
CA VAL A 1077 -13.25 10.90 -7.84
C VAL A 1077 -14.28 11.51 -6.88
N PHE A 1078 -14.44 10.97 -5.67
CA PHE A 1078 -15.37 11.52 -4.69
C PHE A 1078 -14.92 12.92 -4.25
N GLY A 1079 -13.62 13.11 -4.01
CA GLY A 1079 -13.07 14.44 -3.73
C GLY A 1079 -13.22 15.42 -4.89
N VAL A 1080 -13.06 14.94 -6.14
CA VAL A 1080 -13.32 15.75 -7.34
C VAL A 1080 -14.78 16.21 -7.38
N ILE A 1081 -15.74 15.30 -7.22
CA ILE A 1081 -17.18 15.61 -7.24
C ILE A 1081 -17.54 16.55 -6.09
N THR A 1082 -17.12 16.24 -4.85
CA THR A 1082 -17.43 17.08 -3.68
C THR A 1082 -16.95 18.52 -3.88
N THR A 1083 -15.72 18.70 -4.36
CA THR A 1083 -15.18 20.05 -4.58
C THR A 1083 -15.79 20.75 -5.79
N ALA A 1084 -16.09 20.01 -6.86
CA ALA A 1084 -16.79 20.52 -8.04
C ALA A 1084 -18.20 21.01 -7.71
N VAL A 1085 -19.00 20.18 -7.05
CA VAL A 1085 -20.37 20.54 -6.65
C VAL A 1085 -20.37 21.70 -5.66
N ALA A 1086 -19.42 21.75 -4.72
CA ALA A 1086 -19.26 22.91 -3.83
C ALA A 1086 -18.97 24.21 -4.61
N ARG A 1087 -18.11 24.16 -5.65
CA ARG A 1087 -17.88 25.31 -6.54
C ARG A 1087 -19.12 25.69 -7.34
N LEU A 1088 -19.92 24.73 -7.79
CA LEU A 1088 -21.18 24.99 -8.49
C LEU A 1088 -22.22 25.68 -7.60
N ILE A 1089 -22.35 25.25 -6.34
CA ILE A 1089 -23.23 25.88 -5.35
C ILE A 1089 -22.77 27.32 -5.07
N LEU A 1090 -21.47 27.52 -4.84
CA LEU A 1090 -20.91 28.87 -4.67
C LEU A 1090 -21.15 29.74 -5.91
N TYR A 1091 -20.95 29.19 -7.11
CA TYR A 1091 -21.20 29.88 -8.37
C TYR A 1091 -22.67 30.31 -8.51
N GLY A 1092 -23.61 29.44 -8.11
CA GLY A 1092 -25.03 29.78 -8.06
C GLY A 1092 -25.31 31.00 -7.19
N ALA A 1093 -24.78 31.03 -5.96
CA ALA A 1093 -24.92 32.17 -5.06
C ALA A 1093 -24.27 33.45 -5.65
N MET A 1094 -23.09 33.34 -6.24
CA MET A 1094 -22.43 34.46 -6.92
C MET A 1094 -23.24 34.99 -8.12
N LYS A 1095 -23.85 34.10 -8.90
CA LYS A 1095 -24.67 34.46 -10.05
C LYS A 1095 -25.96 35.20 -9.63
N MET A 1096 -26.55 34.82 -8.49
CA MET A 1096 -27.71 35.52 -7.92
C MET A 1096 -27.37 36.95 -7.48
N VAL A 1097 -26.17 37.16 -6.92
CA VAL A 1097 -25.70 38.47 -6.47
C VAL A 1097 -25.32 39.39 -7.64
N GLY A 1098 -24.76 38.84 -8.72
CA GLY A 1098 -24.22 39.62 -9.84
C GLY A 1098 -22.77 40.06 -9.64
N HIS A 1099 -22.00 40.12 -10.72
CA HIS A 1099 -20.57 40.46 -10.66
C HIS A 1099 -20.31 41.86 -10.09
N GLU A 1100 -21.16 42.81 -10.44
CA GLU A 1100 -21.06 44.22 -10.10
C GLU A 1100 -21.24 44.51 -8.60
N ARG A 1101 -21.96 43.64 -7.89
CA ARG A 1101 -22.22 43.75 -6.45
C ARG A 1101 -21.28 42.90 -5.59
N LEU A 1102 -20.59 41.94 -6.19
CA LEU A 1102 -19.65 41.07 -5.50
C LEU A 1102 -18.38 41.84 -5.10
N GLY A 1103 -17.98 41.67 -3.85
CA GLY A 1103 -16.70 42.15 -3.32
C GLY A 1103 -15.65 41.08 -3.25
N TYR A 1104 -16.01 39.91 -2.72
CA TYR A 1104 -15.04 38.86 -2.40
C TYR A 1104 -15.71 37.49 -2.26
N CYS A 1105 -14.96 36.41 -2.52
CA CYS A 1105 -15.36 35.06 -2.12
C CYS A 1105 -14.18 34.27 -1.55
N ASP A 1106 -14.45 33.36 -0.61
CA ASP A 1106 -13.50 32.32 -0.20
C ASP A 1106 -14.21 31.00 0.08
N THR A 1107 -14.12 30.07 -0.87
CA THR A 1107 -14.55 28.65 -0.79
C THR A 1107 -16.04 28.43 -0.54
N ASP A 1108 -16.54 28.87 0.60
CA ASP A 1108 -17.88 28.72 1.15
C ASP A 1108 -18.49 30.07 1.59
N SER A 1109 -17.78 31.18 1.40
CA SER A 1109 -18.26 32.52 1.73
C SER A 1109 -18.31 33.48 0.55
N ILE A 1110 -19.26 34.42 0.62
CA ILE A 1110 -19.40 35.55 -0.28
C ILE A 1110 -19.56 36.87 0.51
N VAL A 1111 -18.93 37.92 -0.01
CA VAL A 1111 -19.08 39.29 0.48
C VAL A 1111 -19.57 40.15 -0.67
N PHE A 1112 -20.66 40.88 -0.46
CA PHE A 1112 -21.31 41.69 -1.50
C PHE A 1112 -22.08 42.86 -0.91
N ILE A 1113 -22.52 43.78 -1.77
CA ILE A 1113 -23.36 44.92 -1.41
C ILE A 1113 -24.81 44.70 -1.87
N GLU A 1114 -25.78 44.99 -1.01
CA GLU A 1114 -27.21 44.95 -1.33
C GLU A 1114 -27.93 46.19 -0.78
N LYS A 1115 -29.04 46.59 -1.40
CA LYS A 1115 -29.83 47.72 -0.90
C LYS A 1115 -30.70 47.29 0.28
N ASP A 1116 -31.05 48.25 1.14
CA ASP A 1116 -31.97 48.03 2.25
C ASP A 1116 -33.29 47.43 1.76
N GLY A 1117 -33.67 46.29 2.33
CA GLY A 1117 -34.89 45.56 1.98
C GLY A 1117 -34.77 44.62 0.77
N GLU A 1118 -33.64 44.63 0.05
CA GLU A 1118 -33.33 43.58 -0.93
C GLU A 1118 -32.89 42.28 -0.21
N ASN A 1119 -33.21 41.14 -0.81
CA ASN A 1119 -32.69 39.84 -0.38
C ASN A 1119 -32.17 39.09 -1.62
N LEU A 1120 -30.96 39.45 -2.06
CA LEU A 1120 -30.37 38.90 -3.30
C LEU A 1120 -30.19 37.38 -3.26
N CYS A 1121 -29.89 36.84 -2.08
CA CYS A 1121 -29.70 35.41 -1.88
C CYS A 1121 -31.01 34.65 -1.57
N GLY A 1122 -32.14 35.35 -1.40
CA GLY A 1122 -33.47 34.76 -1.23
C GLY A 1122 -33.51 33.67 -0.16
N ASP A 1123 -34.07 32.51 -0.54
CA ASP A 1123 -34.22 31.33 0.31
C ASP A 1123 -32.90 30.59 0.63
N LEU A 1124 -31.77 31.02 0.04
CA LEU A 1124 -30.47 30.45 0.41
C LEU A 1124 -30.02 30.91 1.80
N VAL A 1125 -30.56 32.01 2.32
CA VAL A 1125 -30.20 32.55 3.65
C VAL A 1125 -30.88 31.74 4.76
N GLY A 1126 -30.11 31.36 5.78
CA GLY A 1126 -30.62 30.62 6.94
C GLY A 1126 -29.52 29.98 7.78
N THR A 1127 -29.89 29.36 8.89
CA THR A 1127 -28.97 28.71 9.85
C THR A 1127 -28.88 27.19 9.66
N GLY A 1128 -29.65 26.64 8.73
CA GLY A 1128 -29.67 25.21 8.40
C GLY A 1128 -28.45 24.75 7.63
N LEU A 1129 -28.20 23.43 7.61
CA LEU A 1129 -27.12 22.81 6.83
C LEU A 1129 -27.25 23.19 5.34
N GLY A 1130 -26.18 23.70 4.75
CA GLY A 1130 -26.17 24.14 3.34
C GLY A 1130 -26.83 25.50 3.08
N LYS A 1131 -27.28 26.22 4.11
CA LYS A 1131 -27.76 27.60 3.99
C LYS A 1131 -26.63 28.60 4.25
N LEU A 1132 -26.83 29.83 3.80
CA LEU A 1132 -25.96 30.98 4.00
C LEU A 1132 -26.29 31.67 5.32
N GLU A 1133 -25.39 31.56 6.30
CA GLU A 1133 -25.50 32.21 7.61
C GLU A 1133 -24.65 33.49 7.63
N SER A 1134 -25.12 34.51 8.34
CA SER A 1134 -24.39 35.78 8.47
C SER A 1134 -23.19 35.62 9.40
N GLU A 1135 -22.00 35.96 8.93
CA GLU A 1135 -20.78 36.09 9.75
C GLU A 1135 -20.76 37.41 10.55
N VAL A 1136 -21.67 38.34 10.23
CA VAL A 1136 -21.85 39.60 10.96
C VAL A 1136 -22.74 39.35 12.18
N PRO A 1137 -22.30 39.72 13.40
CA PRO A 1137 -23.12 39.59 14.60
C PRO A 1137 -24.41 40.40 14.52
N GLU A 1138 -25.46 39.89 15.18
CA GLU A 1138 -26.76 40.56 15.23
C GLU A 1138 -26.66 41.99 15.80
N GLY A 1139 -27.37 42.94 15.17
CA GLY A 1139 -27.35 44.36 15.53
C GLY A 1139 -26.16 45.16 15.00
N LEU A 1140 -25.22 44.51 14.27
CA LEU A 1140 -24.09 45.16 13.63
C LEU A 1140 -24.19 45.09 12.09
N LYS A 1141 -23.52 46.03 11.41
CA LYS A 1141 -23.36 46.04 9.95
C LYS A 1141 -21.93 46.36 9.55
N ILE A 1142 -21.54 45.94 8.35
CA ILE A 1142 -20.25 46.27 7.75
C ILE A 1142 -20.40 47.59 6.97
N ALA A 1143 -19.66 48.62 7.38
CA ALA A 1143 -19.67 49.92 6.70
C ALA A 1143 -18.68 49.97 5.52
N LYS A 1144 -17.52 49.34 5.69
CA LYS A 1144 -16.47 49.28 4.68
C LYS A 1144 -15.76 47.93 4.71
N PHE A 1145 -15.47 47.40 3.54
CA PHE A 1145 -14.69 46.18 3.35
C PHE A 1145 -13.53 46.45 2.38
N VAL A 1146 -12.34 45.99 2.74
CA VAL A 1146 -11.11 46.17 1.95
C VAL A 1146 -10.43 44.82 1.75
N ALA A 1147 -10.22 44.44 0.49
CA ALA A 1147 -9.39 43.31 0.12
C ALA A 1147 -8.00 43.78 -0.34
N VAL A 1148 -6.96 43.04 0.02
CA VAL A 1148 -5.57 43.30 -0.41
C VAL A 1148 -5.06 42.13 -1.26
N ALA A 1149 -5.34 40.91 -0.83
CA ALA A 1149 -4.99 39.70 -1.56
C ALA A 1149 -5.96 38.57 -1.21
N PRO A 1150 -5.99 37.46 -1.97
CA PRO A 1150 -6.72 36.26 -1.56
C PRO A 1150 -6.33 35.84 -0.13
N LYS A 1151 -7.34 35.79 0.75
CA LYS A 1151 -7.25 35.50 2.20
C LYS A 1151 -6.54 36.58 3.03
N CYS A 1152 -6.45 37.79 2.50
CA CYS A 1152 -5.95 38.99 3.17
C CYS A 1152 -6.93 40.16 2.96
N TYR A 1153 -7.80 40.41 3.94
CA TYR A 1153 -8.84 41.44 3.90
C TYR A 1153 -9.16 41.98 5.30
N CYS A 1154 -9.78 43.15 5.36
CA CYS A 1154 -10.26 43.77 6.59
C CYS A 1154 -11.61 44.44 6.39
N TYR A 1155 -12.36 44.62 7.47
CA TYR A 1155 -13.65 45.29 7.43
C TYR A 1155 -13.97 46.01 8.74
N GLU A 1156 -14.78 47.06 8.62
CA GLU A 1156 -15.25 47.89 9.72
C GLU A 1156 -16.64 47.46 10.16
N LEU A 1157 -16.80 47.13 11.45
CA LEU A 1157 -18.09 46.87 12.07
C LEU A 1157 -18.63 48.13 12.75
N THR A 1158 -19.87 48.47 12.42
CA THR A 1158 -20.63 49.58 13.01
C THR A 1158 -21.94 49.07 13.57
N LYS A 1159 -22.52 49.81 14.52
CA LYS A 1159 -23.94 49.66 14.90
C LYS A 1159 -24.83 50.15 13.75
N MET A 1160 -26.12 49.84 13.82
CA MET A 1160 -27.09 50.31 12.81
C MET A 1160 -27.15 51.84 12.67
N ASP A 1161 -26.87 52.58 13.75
CA ASP A 1161 -26.79 54.05 13.78
C ASP A 1161 -25.50 54.64 13.17
N GLY A 1162 -24.57 53.78 12.72
CA GLY A 1162 -23.28 54.17 12.15
C GLY A 1162 -22.14 54.30 13.17
N THR A 1163 -22.39 54.07 14.46
CA THR A 1163 -21.35 54.13 15.49
C THR A 1163 -20.33 53.01 15.30
N HIS A 1164 -19.05 53.35 15.20
CA HIS A 1164 -17.96 52.38 15.12
C HIS A 1164 -17.92 51.42 16.32
N VAL A 1165 -17.68 50.13 16.05
CA VAL A 1165 -17.54 49.09 17.09
C VAL A 1165 -16.12 48.52 17.12
N LYS A 1166 -15.65 47.98 15.98
CA LYS A 1166 -14.30 47.42 15.85
C LYS A 1166 -13.89 47.21 14.40
N PHE A 1167 -12.60 47.14 14.15
CA PHE A 1167 -12.04 46.60 12.92
C PHE A 1167 -11.79 45.10 13.03
N VAL A 1168 -12.08 44.36 11.97
CA VAL A 1168 -11.72 42.95 11.84
C VAL A 1168 -10.70 42.80 10.72
N ILE A 1169 -9.58 42.13 11.03
CA ILE A 1169 -8.47 41.95 10.10
C ILE A 1169 -8.20 40.45 9.92
N LYS A 1170 -8.08 40.01 8.67
CA LYS A 1170 -7.71 38.65 8.28
C LYS A 1170 -6.48 38.75 7.39
N ALA A 1171 -5.33 38.27 7.85
CA ALA A 1171 -4.07 38.32 7.11
C ALA A 1171 -3.41 36.94 7.05
N LYS A 1172 -3.53 36.23 5.91
CA LYS A 1172 -3.05 34.86 5.78
C LYS A 1172 -1.55 34.74 6.07
N GLY A 1173 -1.24 33.92 7.07
CA GLY A 1173 0.12 33.55 7.47
C GLY A 1173 0.92 34.70 8.09
N VAL A 1174 0.23 35.72 8.61
CA VAL A 1174 0.73 36.62 9.65
C VAL A 1174 -0.04 36.29 10.92
N THR A 1175 0.66 36.16 12.05
CA THR A 1175 0.00 36.04 13.35
C THR A 1175 -0.28 37.45 13.86
N LEU A 1176 -1.55 37.79 14.11
CA LEU A 1176 -1.94 39.06 14.72
C LEU A 1176 -1.71 38.99 16.24
N ASP A 1177 -0.44 39.00 16.63
CA ASP A 1177 0.03 39.16 18.01
C ASP A 1177 0.21 40.65 18.35
N ALA A 1178 0.55 40.96 19.61
CA ALA A 1178 0.77 42.33 20.05
C ALA A 1178 1.84 43.07 19.23
N ALA A 1179 2.83 42.35 18.66
CA ALA A 1179 3.85 42.95 17.80
C ALA A 1179 3.32 43.35 16.41
N ASN A 1180 2.47 42.52 15.79
CA ASN A 1180 2.00 42.75 14.42
C ASN A 1180 0.68 43.52 14.34
N SER A 1181 -0.15 43.50 15.39
CA SER A 1181 -1.48 44.13 15.39
C SER A 1181 -1.43 45.66 15.24
N ASN A 1182 -0.31 46.28 15.60
CA ASN A 1182 -0.07 47.71 15.42
C ASN A 1182 0.50 48.08 14.04
N ILE A 1183 0.95 47.09 13.26
CA ILE A 1183 1.58 47.30 11.95
C ILE A 1183 0.59 46.94 10.83
N VAL A 1184 -0.10 45.79 10.97
CA VAL A 1184 -1.14 45.37 10.05
C VAL A 1184 -2.47 45.93 10.54
N THR A 1185 -2.73 47.20 10.24
CA THR A 1185 -3.94 47.91 10.66
C THR A 1185 -4.94 48.05 9.51
N PHE A 1186 -6.19 48.40 9.84
CA PHE A 1186 -7.21 48.71 8.83
C PHE A 1186 -6.77 49.84 7.90
N GLY A 1187 -6.22 50.92 8.46
CA GLY A 1187 -5.77 52.10 7.69
C GLY A 1187 -4.65 51.78 6.71
N GLU A 1188 -3.66 50.98 7.11
CA GLU A 1188 -2.58 50.56 6.19
C GLU A 1188 -3.07 49.64 5.07
N MET A 1189 -3.99 48.72 5.37
CA MET A 1189 -4.60 47.87 4.33
C MET A 1189 -5.46 48.69 3.36
N GLU A 1190 -6.21 49.68 3.85
CA GLU A 1190 -6.98 50.61 3.02
C GLU A 1190 -6.07 51.48 2.15
N ARG A 1191 -4.98 52.01 2.72
CA ARG A 1191 -3.96 52.79 2.00
C ARG A 1191 -3.40 51.99 0.83
N MET A 1192 -2.90 50.78 1.07
CA MET A 1192 -2.34 49.93 0.02
C MET A 1192 -3.37 49.60 -1.08
N ALA A 1193 -4.64 49.38 -0.73
CA ALA A 1193 -5.69 49.12 -1.71
C ALA A 1193 -5.97 50.36 -2.58
N LYS A 1194 -6.01 51.57 -1.98
CA LYS A 1194 -6.19 52.83 -2.71
C LYS A 1194 -5.02 53.13 -3.64
N GLU A 1195 -3.78 52.96 -3.16
CA GLU A 1195 -2.57 53.14 -3.96
C GLU A 1195 -2.52 52.17 -5.15
N LEU A 1196 -2.93 50.90 -4.94
CA LEU A 1196 -3.05 49.92 -6.02
C LEU A 1196 -4.04 50.37 -7.10
N ILE A 1197 -5.24 50.81 -6.70
CA ILE A 1197 -6.28 51.27 -7.64
C ILE A 1197 -5.82 52.53 -8.39
N ALA A 1198 -5.09 53.42 -7.72
CA ALA A 1198 -4.55 54.64 -8.29
C ALA A 1198 -3.27 54.43 -9.13
N GLU A 1199 -2.81 53.18 -9.31
CA GLU A 1199 -1.57 52.82 -10.01
C GLU A 1199 -0.33 53.54 -9.43
N GLN A 1200 -0.32 53.78 -8.11
CA GLN A 1200 0.77 54.43 -7.39
C GLN A 1200 1.79 53.42 -6.85
N HIS A 1201 2.96 53.92 -6.43
CA HIS A 1201 3.95 53.10 -5.73
C HIS A 1201 3.40 52.65 -4.38
N ILE A 1202 3.37 51.33 -4.15
CA ILE A 1202 2.86 50.73 -2.92
C ILE A 1202 4.02 50.38 -1.99
N GLU A 1203 4.09 51.02 -0.83
CA GLU A 1203 4.98 50.58 0.25
C GLU A 1203 4.36 49.40 1.01
N PRO A 1204 5.01 48.21 1.00
CA PRO A 1204 4.45 47.01 1.61
C PRO A 1204 4.65 46.98 3.14
N ILE A 1205 3.75 46.30 3.83
CA ILE A 1205 3.86 46.09 5.28
C ILE A 1205 4.80 44.92 5.57
N HIS A 1206 5.77 45.15 6.45
CA HIS A 1206 6.69 44.12 6.92
C HIS A 1206 6.28 43.59 8.31
N ALA A 1207 5.50 42.51 8.32
CA ALA A 1207 5.10 41.85 9.56
C ALA A 1207 6.21 40.91 10.07
N LYS A 1208 6.43 40.87 11.38
CA LYS A 1208 7.37 39.96 12.03
C LYS A 1208 6.71 38.59 12.21
N VAL A 1209 7.30 37.56 11.62
CA VAL A 1209 6.85 36.18 11.81
C VAL A 1209 7.94 35.42 12.54
N ARG A 1210 7.62 35.04 13.78
CA ARG A 1210 8.46 34.14 14.57
C ARG A 1210 8.15 32.71 14.20
N GLY A 1211 9.19 31.92 13.98
CA GLY A 1211 9.09 30.51 13.64
C GLY A 1211 10.12 29.69 14.37
N MET A 1212 9.96 28.37 14.30
CA MET A 1212 10.91 27.41 14.82
C MET A 1212 11.56 26.65 13.67
N LYS A 1213 12.89 26.69 13.59
CA LYS A 1213 13.68 25.91 12.64
C LYS A 1213 14.12 24.63 13.36
N LYS A 1214 13.87 23.51 12.71
CA LYS A 1214 14.11 22.17 13.26
C LYS A 1214 15.20 21.53 12.42
N LYS A 1215 16.36 21.25 13.02
CA LYS A 1215 17.48 20.62 12.32
C LYS A 1215 17.55 19.15 12.72
N MET A 1216 17.37 18.25 11.74
CA MET A 1216 17.68 16.81 11.85
C MET A 1216 17.03 16.00 12.99
N LEU A 1217 15.92 16.44 13.60
CA LEU A 1217 15.45 15.87 14.88
C LEU A 1217 16.46 16.04 16.02
N VAL A 1218 17.43 16.95 15.90
CA VAL A 1218 18.49 17.20 16.89
C VAL A 1218 18.15 18.43 17.71
N SER A 1219 17.84 19.53 17.04
CA SER A 1219 17.68 20.83 17.68
C SER A 1219 16.50 21.61 17.12
N ILE A 1220 15.90 22.39 18.00
CA ILE A 1220 14.90 23.40 17.70
C ILE A 1220 15.52 24.76 18.01
N THR A 1221 15.36 25.69 17.08
CA THR A 1221 15.85 27.07 17.19
C THR A 1221 14.74 28.04 16.83
N ASN A 1222 14.62 29.11 17.61
CA ASN A 1222 13.75 30.22 17.24
C ASN A 1222 14.43 31.03 16.14
N TYR A 1223 13.63 31.48 15.17
CA TYR A 1223 14.05 32.48 14.19
C TYR A 1223 12.95 33.50 14.01
N GLU A 1224 13.35 34.72 13.69
CA GLU A 1224 12.45 35.79 13.27
C GLU A 1224 12.67 36.02 11.77
N THR A 1225 11.58 35.99 11.00
CA THR A 1225 11.56 36.37 9.59
C THR A 1225 10.59 37.52 9.39
N ARG A 1226 10.73 38.24 8.29
CA ARG A 1226 9.76 39.25 7.88
C ARG A 1226 8.88 38.67 6.79
N LYS A 1227 7.57 38.82 6.95
CA LYS A 1227 6.60 38.52 5.90
C LYS A 1227 6.09 39.83 5.32
N ILE A 1228 6.14 39.91 3.99
CA ILE A 1228 5.65 41.04 3.22
C ILE A 1228 4.16 40.87 3.03
N VAL A 1229 3.37 41.82 3.52
CA VAL A 1229 1.95 41.95 3.25
C VAL A 1229 1.80 43.10 2.26
N GLN A 1230 1.35 42.76 1.06
CA GLN A 1230 1.16 43.72 -0.03
C GLN A 1230 -0.02 43.27 -0.90
N PRO A 1231 -0.59 44.16 -1.72
CA PRO A 1231 -1.63 43.77 -2.65
C PRO A 1231 -1.12 42.77 -3.70
N VAL A 1232 -1.97 41.80 -4.04
CA VAL A 1232 -1.64 40.75 -5.01
C VAL A 1232 -2.77 40.63 -6.02
N VAL A 1233 -2.45 40.94 -7.29
CA VAL A 1233 -3.37 40.90 -8.44
C VAL A 1233 -3.08 39.73 -9.41
N ASP A 1234 -2.21 38.79 -9.03
CA ASP A 1234 -1.76 37.72 -9.94
C ASP A 1234 -2.87 36.79 -10.47
N LYS A 1235 -4.05 36.74 -9.83
CA LYS A 1235 -5.15 35.87 -10.23
C LYS A 1235 -6.09 36.47 -11.28
N LEU A 1236 -6.10 37.79 -11.44
CA LEU A 1236 -7.13 38.54 -12.16
C LEU A 1236 -6.52 39.82 -12.77
N ARG A 1237 -7.26 40.47 -13.66
CA ARG A 1237 -6.95 41.82 -14.13
C ARG A 1237 -7.65 42.84 -13.25
N LEU A 1238 -6.93 43.84 -12.74
CA LEU A 1238 -7.52 44.96 -11.99
C LEU A 1238 -8.01 46.04 -12.97
N CYS A 1239 -9.21 46.55 -12.77
CA CYS A 1239 -9.78 47.68 -13.50
C CYS A 1239 -9.56 48.99 -12.73
N LYS A 1240 -9.63 50.13 -13.44
CA LYS A 1240 -9.39 51.47 -12.86
C LYS A 1240 -10.39 51.87 -11.78
N ASP A 1241 -11.56 51.27 -11.76
CA ASP A 1241 -12.61 51.48 -10.75
C ASP A 1241 -12.45 50.55 -9.52
N GLY A 1242 -11.38 49.75 -9.47
CA GLY A 1242 -11.09 48.81 -8.40
C GLY A 1242 -11.84 47.48 -8.51
N THR A 1243 -12.61 47.24 -9.58
CA THR A 1243 -13.18 45.94 -9.91
C THR A 1243 -12.14 45.01 -10.54
N THR A 1244 -12.42 43.72 -10.62
CA THR A 1244 -11.51 42.74 -11.22
C THR A 1244 -12.19 41.90 -12.28
N LEU A 1245 -11.48 41.66 -13.39
CA LEU A 1245 -11.92 40.81 -14.49
C LEU A 1245 -11.01 39.58 -14.63
N PRO A 1246 -11.52 38.47 -15.17
CA PRO A 1246 -10.71 37.27 -15.35
C PRO A 1246 -9.64 37.43 -16.43
N HIS A 1247 -8.53 36.69 -16.25
CA HIS A 1247 -7.48 36.58 -17.27
C HIS A 1247 -8.05 36.15 -18.61
N GLY A 1248 -7.81 36.93 -19.66
CA GLY A 1248 -8.32 36.61 -21.01
C GLY A 1248 -9.64 37.29 -21.40
N TYR A 1249 -10.25 38.07 -20.49
CA TYR A 1249 -11.45 38.86 -20.80
C TYR A 1249 -11.17 39.84 -21.95
N ASN A 1250 -11.91 39.71 -23.05
CA ASN A 1250 -11.89 40.66 -24.17
C ASN A 1250 -13.20 40.65 -24.98
N ASN A 1251 -13.43 41.72 -25.73
CA ASN A 1251 -14.56 41.83 -26.65
C ASN A 1251 -14.20 41.53 -28.12
N ASN A 1252 -12.91 41.26 -28.38
CA ASN A 1252 -12.38 40.96 -29.71
C ASN A 1252 -13.05 39.75 -30.36
N GLU A 1253 -13.08 39.74 -31.69
CA GLU A 1253 -13.48 38.57 -32.47
C GLU A 1253 -12.44 37.44 -32.33
N ILE A 1254 -12.91 36.20 -32.22
CA ILE A 1254 -12.07 35.01 -32.08
C ILE A 1254 -11.84 34.41 -33.48
N ILE A 1255 -10.57 34.16 -33.81
CA ILE A 1255 -10.15 33.49 -35.03
C ILE A 1255 -10.10 31.99 -34.74
N ARG A 1256 -10.88 31.19 -35.47
CA ARG A 1256 -10.89 29.73 -35.38
C ARG A 1256 -9.68 29.15 -36.10
N ASP A 1257 -8.63 28.82 -35.35
CA ASP A 1257 -7.36 28.27 -35.85
C ASP A 1257 -6.90 27.01 -35.08
N TYR A 1258 -7.86 26.19 -34.63
CA TYR A 1258 -7.54 25.00 -33.84
C TYR A 1258 -6.80 23.94 -34.68
N LEU A 1259 -5.54 23.67 -34.31
CA LEU A 1259 -4.57 22.88 -35.09
C LEU A 1259 -4.88 21.38 -35.27
N PHE A 1260 -5.88 20.85 -34.55
CA PHE A 1260 -6.10 19.40 -34.46
C PHE A 1260 -7.46 18.97 -35.04
N GLU A 1261 -8.06 19.82 -35.86
CA GLU A 1261 -9.13 19.43 -36.80
C GLU A 1261 -8.62 18.50 -37.91
#